data_AF-A0A378I681-F1
#
_entry.id   AF-A0A378I681-F1
#
_cell.length_a   1.000
_cell.length_b   1.000
_cell.length_c   1.000
_cell.angle_alpha   90.00
_cell.angle_beta   90.00
_cell.angle_gamma   90.00
#
_symmetry.space_group_name_H-M   'P 1'
#
loop_
_entity.id
_entity.type
_entity.pdbx_description
1 polymer ?
#
loop_
_entity_poly.entity_id
_entity_poly.type
_entity_poly.pdbx_seq_one_letter_code
_entity_poly.pdbx_strand_id
1 'polypeptide(L)'
;MRIPLREPLSPRYIYINKGIIHLMVPVVGGQEISTDNTCRARLALKDFFEGGALQELNAYKDALIFDIALLEAGNPLRIEKEGRLTQIEAYISAASSMQSGSEHAPMSYNNAINAYLAKPSNLYSIQLRPRYQDSFSIVINPAFSLERKNDATGTPLSALYNAMQDIFPSTEIALQDPRSVLTTAVLEALPESPGFKKIRKVLTQKCKELFNQDIDFTSYFRRVGDKAFKQMVDQNHINELLRCGPTNPATPEENIDALLDTCALRMWVTIPANTSFFYSIPDNIPVDIKTESLSIMTQFFLANLNVYCKAKGISTQNFGVILDASTDLSKDLVQLVSNTLSTGGEVEKAICTFCNAKAEHFALSRALNENDITAVQQKFERTWLTVTGTDENPHMDDFMILDTETAGEAVKFVVHQGAICANFAEVVDPVAAWATPEYFARVRTDFAAHDGVIPSQNEVVVTEIDVEIETLLTRLSESQLNYLPQTVQDECRAHPIYPSMYFLKEVARGSQDVAEAFLDRAENKQTLLKTPAIFTDYSGRTFNCTAYEYAYWAKDTHMQRMLERHMDEETRAQMLTRINAIEAAGLRYQQHGEEHCSAHFDFGPLKQALQAFVNGYDGWCDADNLIAIQEAWIAVGKAQCDIPAHVAQEYCRKDRSFAPVPTFKEESLPRGLTIYNWSTGCHDSWFSQAGLGSKFALLRWSFQVTANLVLWPTSEGVKADLAAISRLDEVRTEELLQARANLTPKVMREIRGRIHQFFQEVEARQSLADPLLWNTEPEMTDENITPVHSQSGTGL
;
A
#
# COMPACT_ATOMS: atom_id res chain seq x y z
N MET A 1 3.76 11.69 26.15
CA MET A 1 4.91 11.66 25.22
C MET A 1 4.38 11.71 23.80
N ARG A 2 5.02 12.50 22.94
CA ARG A 2 4.66 12.60 21.53
C ARG A 2 5.32 11.47 20.75
N ILE A 3 4.51 10.61 20.13
CA ILE A 3 4.96 9.41 19.42
C ILE A 3 4.61 9.54 17.94
N PRO A 4 5.60 9.35 17.03
CA PRO A 4 5.33 9.25 15.62
C PRO A 4 4.60 7.94 15.31
N LEU A 5 3.49 8.07 14.58
CA LEU A 5 2.75 6.97 13.99
C LEU A 5 3.48 6.45 12.75
N ARG A 6 3.28 5.17 12.43
CA ARG A 6 3.97 4.48 11.34
C ARG A 6 3.18 4.48 10.04
N GLU A 7 1.87 4.71 10.08
CA GLU A 7 1.05 4.86 8.88
C GLU A 7 1.65 5.93 7.96
N PRO A 8 2.10 5.57 6.74
CA PRO A 8 2.83 6.50 5.89
C PRO A 8 1.90 7.56 5.29
N LEU A 9 2.42 8.79 5.18
CA LEU A 9 1.73 9.89 4.47
C LEU A 9 1.69 9.68 2.95
N SER A 10 2.72 9.06 2.38
CA SER A 10 2.91 8.91 0.92
C SER A 10 3.24 7.46 0.54
N PRO A 11 2.39 6.47 0.88
CA PRO A 11 2.56 5.09 0.42
C PRO A 11 2.53 5.01 -1.11
N ARG A 12 3.22 4.03 -1.69
CA ARG A 12 3.08 3.78 -3.14
C ARG A 12 1.66 3.32 -3.46
N TYR A 13 1.13 3.75 -4.59
CA TYR A 13 -0.18 3.31 -5.13
C TYR A 13 -1.42 3.65 -4.29
N ILE A 14 -1.29 4.01 -3.01
CA ILE A 14 -2.42 4.14 -2.09
C ILE A 14 -2.81 5.60 -1.94
N TYR A 15 -4.05 5.89 -2.33
CA TYR A 15 -4.71 7.17 -2.12
C TYR A 15 -5.91 7.00 -1.19
N ILE A 16 -6.18 8.00 -0.35
CA ILE A 16 -7.29 8.00 0.61
C ILE A 16 -8.17 9.22 0.37
N ASN A 17 -9.41 8.98 -0.03
CA ASN A 17 -10.43 10.03 -0.16
C ASN A 17 -11.51 9.83 0.90
N LYS A 18 -11.71 10.81 1.78
CA LYS A 18 -12.76 10.78 2.82
C LYS A 18 -12.82 9.46 3.62
N GLY A 19 -11.65 8.85 3.87
CA GLY A 19 -11.52 7.58 4.60
C GLY A 19 -11.71 6.30 3.76
N ILE A 20 -11.98 6.43 2.46
CA ILE A 20 -12.02 5.32 1.49
C ILE A 20 -10.65 5.17 0.87
N ILE A 21 -10.13 3.93 0.86
CA ILE A 21 -8.84 3.60 0.24
C ILE A 21 -9.07 3.32 -1.24
N HIS A 22 -8.21 3.91 -2.07
CA HIS A 22 -8.13 3.66 -3.50
C HIS A 22 -6.73 3.17 -3.83
N LEU A 23 -6.65 1.98 -4.42
CA LEU A 23 -5.41 1.42 -4.93
C LEU A 23 -5.24 1.80 -6.41
N MET A 24 -4.21 2.56 -6.73
CA MET A 24 -3.89 3.07 -8.07
C MET A 24 -3.00 2.09 -8.82
N VAL A 25 -3.51 1.54 -9.91
CA VAL A 25 -2.78 0.64 -10.81
C VAL A 25 -2.02 1.47 -11.84
N PRO A 26 -0.68 1.51 -11.82
CA PRO A 26 0.10 2.28 -12.78
C PRO A 26 0.07 1.58 -14.15
N VAL A 27 -0.56 2.21 -15.14
CA VAL A 27 -0.66 1.66 -16.49
C VAL A 27 0.64 1.93 -17.24
N VAL A 28 1.12 3.18 -17.17
CA VAL A 28 2.39 3.64 -17.75
C VAL A 28 2.95 4.79 -16.90
N GLY A 29 4.28 5.00 -16.89
CA GLY A 29 4.87 6.24 -16.38
C GLY A 29 4.48 7.44 -17.24
N GLY A 30 4.37 8.62 -16.63
CA GLY A 30 4.03 9.87 -17.31
C GLY A 30 2.83 10.61 -16.69
N GLN A 31 2.56 11.81 -17.20
CA GLN A 31 1.47 12.68 -16.71
C GLN A 31 0.51 13.08 -17.82
N GLU A 32 1.02 13.69 -18.90
CA GLU A 32 0.21 14.04 -20.09
C GLU A 32 0.41 13.03 -21.23
N ILE A 33 1.60 12.44 -21.32
CA ILE A 33 1.97 11.41 -22.28
C ILE A 33 2.80 10.35 -21.58
N SER A 34 2.70 9.11 -22.04
CA SER A 34 3.50 8.00 -21.54
C SER A 34 4.99 8.23 -21.78
N THR A 35 5.81 8.06 -20.74
CA THR A 35 7.29 8.04 -20.83
C THR A 35 7.86 6.62 -20.87
N ASP A 36 7.02 5.62 -20.64
CA ASP A 36 7.33 4.22 -20.88
C ASP A 36 6.57 3.77 -22.12
N ASN A 37 7.27 3.25 -23.13
CA ASN A 37 6.66 2.69 -24.33
C ASN A 37 7.19 1.30 -24.66
N THR A 38 6.56 0.66 -25.64
CA THR A 38 6.90 -0.68 -26.14
C THR A 38 7.10 -1.73 -25.01
N CYS A 39 8.31 -2.26 -24.84
CA CYS A 39 8.64 -3.26 -23.83
C CYS A 39 8.59 -2.71 -22.39
N ARG A 40 8.83 -1.41 -22.20
CA ARG A 40 8.84 -0.76 -20.88
C ARG A 40 7.43 -0.45 -20.36
N ALA A 41 6.46 -0.22 -21.26
CA ALA A 41 5.07 0.02 -20.89
C ALA A 41 4.46 -1.10 -20.03
N ARG A 42 5.00 -2.34 -20.12
CA ARG A 42 4.53 -3.47 -19.31
C ARG A 42 5.20 -3.60 -17.95
N LEU A 43 6.33 -2.92 -17.72
CA LEU A 43 7.09 -3.06 -16.47
C LEU A 43 6.31 -2.52 -15.27
N ALA A 44 5.65 -1.37 -15.40
CA ALA A 44 4.87 -0.80 -14.30
C ALA A 44 3.73 -1.73 -13.84
N LEU A 45 2.99 -2.30 -14.79
CA LEU A 45 1.92 -3.28 -14.50
C LEU A 45 2.49 -4.57 -13.93
N LYS A 46 3.60 -5.06 -14.48
CA LYS A 46 4.28 -6.26 -14.00
C LYS A 46 4.73 -6.08 -12.56
N ASP A 47 5.45 -5.01 -12.27
CA ASP A 47 5.96 -4.70 -10.93
C ASP A 47 4.81 -4.55 -9.93
N PHE A 48 3.69 -3.96 -10.34
CA PHE A 48 2.49 -3.85 -9.51
C PHE A 48 1.88 -5.22 -9.18
N PHE A 49 1.54 -6.03 -10.20
CA PHE A 49 0.82 -7.29 -10.02
C PHE A 49 1.69 -8.48 -9.60
N GLU A 50 3.00 -8.46 -9.88
CA GLU A 50 3.96 -9.51 -9.52
C GLU A 50 4.64 -9.26 -8.16
N GLY A 51 3.90 -8.64 -7.23
CA GLY A 51 4.27 -8.55 -5.82
C GLY A 51 4.40 -7.13 -5.28
N GLY A 52 4.62 -6.12 -6.12
CA GLY A 52 4.83 -4.74 -5.65
C GLY A 52 3.62 -4.16 -4.90
N ALA A 53 2.40 -4.39 -5.40
CA ALA A 53 1.19 -3.95 -4.71
C ALA A 53 0.99 -4.69 -3.37
N LEU A 54 1.20 -6.01 -3.36
CA LEU A 54 1.06 -6.82 -2.15
C LEU A 54 2.09 -6.45 -1.08
N GLN A 55 3.33 -6.18 -1.48
CA GLN A 55 4.37 -5.75 -0.56
C GLN A 55 3.99 -4.43 0.12
N GLU A 56 3.54 -3.44 -0.66
CA GLU A 56 3.13 -2.14 -0.15
C GLU A 56 1.90 -2.23 0.76
N LEU A 57 0.87 -2.98 0.35
CA LEU A 57 -0.33 -3.19 1.14
C LEU A 57 -0.03 -3.90 2.47
N ASN A 58 0.86 -4.90 2.48
CA ASN A 58 1.27 -5.58 3.71
C ASN A 58 2.09 -4.67 4.62
N ALA A 59 3.00 -3.86 4.07
CA ALA A 59 3.74 -2.86 4.84
C ALA A 59 2.79 -1.82 5.48
N TYR A 60 1.78 -1.38 4.73
CA TYR A 60 0.75 -0.47 5.23
C TYR A 60 -0.11 -1.12 6.33
N LYS A 61 -0.48 -2.39 6.14
CA LYS A 61 -1.19 -3.20 7.15
C LYS A 61 -0.39 -3.29 8.46
N ASP A 62 0.90 -3.61 8.39
CA ASP A 62 1.74 -3.73 9.58
C ASP A 62 1.89 -2.38 10.31
N ALA A 63 1.99 -1.28 9.56
CA ALA A 63 1.99 0.07 10.11
C ALA A 63 0.68 0.39 10.85
N LEU A 64 -0.47 0.08 10.25
CA LEU A 64 -1.78 0.25 10.88
C LEU A 64 -1.93 -0.59 12.16
N ILE A 65 -1.53 -1.86 12.13
CA ILE A 65 -1.59 -2.77 13.30
C ILE A 65 -0.76 -2.18 14.45
N PHE A 66 0.44 -1.69 14.16
CA PHE A 66 1.27 -1.03 15.16
C PHE A 66 0.60 0.21 15.74
N ASP A 67 0.08 1.10 14.89
CA ASP A 67 -0.56 2.34 15.32
C ASP A 67 -1.84 2.10 16.13
N ILE A 68 -2.66 1.12 15.73
CA ILE A 68 -3.88 0.72 16.45
C ILE A 68 -3.54 0.24 17.86
N ALA A 69 -2.42 -0.49 18.03
CA ALA A 69 -1.98 -0.97 19.34
C ALA A 69 -1.61 0.18 20.31
N LEU A 70 -1.29 1.37 19.80
CA LEU A 70 -1.01 2.56 20.62
C LEU A 70 -2.29 3.24 21.13
N LEU A 71 -3.42 3.05 20.44
CA LEU A 71 -4.65 3.83 20.66
C LEU A 71 -5.67 3.10 21.54
N GLU A 72 -6.42 3.85 22.35
CA GLU A 72 -7.44 3.27 23.25
C GLU A 72 -8.65 2.79 22.46
N ALA A 73 -9.34 1.77 22.98
CA ALA A 73 -10.64 1.37 22.45
C ALA A 73 -11.62 2.55 22.52
N GLY A 74 -12.33 2.82 21.42
CA GLY A 74 -13.25 3.96 21.29
C GLY A 74 -12.60 5.30 20.90
N ASN A 75 -11.27 5.38 20.78
CA ASN A 75 -10.62 6.56 20.22
C ASN A 75 -11.03 6.74 18.73
N PRO A 76 -11.50 7.92 18.30
CA PRO A 76 -11.93 8.13 16.90
C PRO A 76 -10.85 7.79 15.87
N LEU A 77 -9.58 8.12 16.13
CA LEU A 77 -8.46 7.79 15.26
C LEU A 77 -8.22 6.29 15.17
N ARG A 78 -8.49 5.55 16.26
CA ARG A 78 -8.41 4.08 16.26
C ARG A 78 -9.48 3.49 15.34
N ILE A 79 -10.72 3.97 15.46
CA ILE A 79 -11.85 3.52 14.64
C ILE A 79 -11.56 3.77 13.15
N GLU A 80 -11.00 4.94 12.82
CA GLU A 80 -10.58 5.26 11.46
C GLU A 80 -9.48 4.31 10.94
N LYS A 81 -8.44 4.06 11.74
CA LYS A 81 -7.35 3.15 11.36
C LYS A 81 -7.81 1.69 11.26
N GLU A 82 -8.70 1.22 12.13
CA GLU A 82 -9.34 -0.11 12.03
C GLU A 82 -10.20 -0.24 10.77
N GLY A 83 -10.92 0.84 10.42
CA GLY A 83 -11.67 0.93 9.16
C GLY A 83 -10.75 0.85 7.94
N ARG A 84 -9.60 1.55 7.96
CA ARG A 84 -8.58 1.46 6.90
C ARG A 84 -7.92 0.08 6.84
N LEU A 85 -7.64 -0.55 7.98
CA LEU A 85 -7.08 -1.89 8.05
C LEU A 85 -7.97 -2.92 7.34
N THR A 86 -9.28 -2.87 7.61
CA THR A 86 -10.27 -3.73 6.96
C THR A 86 -10.27 -3.56 5.43
N GLN A 87 -10.16 -2.31 4.96
CA GLN A 87 -10.08 -1.98 3.53
C GLN A 87 -8.79 -2.49 2.87
N ILE A 88 -7.64 -2.34 3.54
CA ILE A 88 -6.36 -2.89 3.08
C ILE A 88 -6.41 -4.41 2.96
N GLU A 89 -7.01 -5.10 3.93
CA GLU A 89 -7.17 -6.56 3.89
C GLU A 89 -8.03 -7.03 2.70
N ALA A 90 -9.08 -6.28 2.36
CA ALA A 90 -9.88 -6.54 1.17
C ALA A 90 -9.05 -6.40 -0.12
N TYR A 91 -8.20 -5.37 -0.21
CA TYR A 91 -7.27 -5.19 -1.33
C TYR A 91 -6.21 -6.29 -1.41
N ILE A 92 -5.62 -6.70 -0.29
CA ILE A 92 -4.64 -7.80 -0.25
C ILE A 92 -5.29 -9.07 -0.82
N SER A 93 -6.48 -9.42 -0.34
CA SER A 93 -7.22 -10.60 -0.81
C SER A 93 -7.48 -10.56 -2.32
N ALA A 94 -7.96 -9.42 -2.84
CA ALA A 94 -8.28 -9.27 -4.24
C ALA A 94 -7.02 -9.26 -5.13
N ALA A 95 -5.97 -8.53 -4.75
CA ALA A 95 -4.72 -8.45 -5.49
C ALA A 95 -3.99 -9.79 -5.54
N SER A 96 -3.97 -10.55 -4.44
CA SER A 96 -3.42 -11.92 -4.42
C SER A 96 -4.17 -12.86 -5.37
N SER A 97 -5.49 -12.70 -5.50
CA SER A 97 -6.29 -13.53 -6.41
C SER A 97 -6.05 -13.22 -7.89
N MET A 98 -5.61 -11.99 -8.21
CA MET A 98 -5.26 -11.55 -9.56
C MET A 98 -3.83 -11.88 -9.98
N GLN A 99 -2.97 -12.32 -9.05
CA GLN A 99 -1.62 -12.75 -9.36
C GLN A 99 -1.68 -14.02 -10.23
N SER A 100 -0.94 -14.05 -11.33
CA SER A 100 -1.04 -15.10 -12.34
C SER A 100 -0.84 -16.50 -11.76
N GLY A 101 -1.78 -17.41 -12.00
CA GLY A 101 -1.59 -18.85 -11.75
C GLY A 101 -2.43 -19.49 -10.63
N SER A 102 -3.49 -18.85 -10.12
CA SER A 102 -4.45 -19.56 -9.27
C SER A 102 -5.46 -20.34 -10.12
N GLU A 103 -5.84 -21.56 -9.69
CA GLU A 103 -6.89 -22.39 -10.34
C GLU A 103 -8.25 -21.67 -10.47
N HIS A 104 -8.43 -20.54 -9.78
CA HIS A 104 -9.70 -19.84 -9.63
C HIS A 104 -9.78 -18.49 -10.36
N ALA A 105 -8.71 -18.03 -11.04
CA ALA A 105 -8.68 -16.78 -11.82
C ALA A 105 -8.14 -17.03 -13.25
N PRO A 106 -9.00 -17.42 -14.21
CA PRO A 106 -8.59 -17.77 -15.58
C PRO A 106 -8.14 -16.57 -16.44
N MET A 107 -8.32 -15.33 -15.97
CA MET A 107 -7.80 -14.14 -16.65
C MET A 107 -6.52 -13.63 -15.97
N SER A 108 -5.39 -13.67 -16.70
CA SER A 108 -4.20 -12.88 -16.36
C SER A 108 -4.60 -11.41 -16.20
N TYR A 109 -4.03 -10.69 -15.22
CA TYR A 109 -4.23 -9.23 -15.04
C TYR A 109 -4.09 -8.45 -16.36
N ASN A 110 -3.27 -8.94 -17.30
CA ASN A 110 -3.15 -8.39 -18.65
C ASN A 110 -4.48 -8.35 -19.40
N ASN A 111 -5.31 -9.40 -19.33
CA ASN A 111 -6.60 -9.44 -19.99
C ASN A 111 -7.58 -8.43 -19.39
N ALA A 112 -7.59 -8.28 -18.06
CA ALA A 112 -8.44 -7.33 -17.37
C ALA A 112 -8.07 -5.87 -17.72
N ILE A 113 -6.76 -5.56 -17.72
CA ILE A 113 -6.25 -4.25 -18.13
C ILE A 113 -6.54 -3.98 -19.62
N ASN A 114 -6.31 -4.95 -20.49
CA ASN A 114 -6.59 -4.81 -21.92
C ASN A 114 -8.08 -4.58 -22.20
N ALA A 115 -8.95 -5.29 -21.49
CA ALA A 115 -10.40 -5.10 -21.58
C ALA A 115 -10.82 -3.72 -21.06
N TYR A 116 -10.13 -3.19 -20.05
CA TYR A 116 -10.37 -1.83 -19.54
C TYR A 116 -9.89 -0.76 -20.52
N LEU A 117 -8.67 -0.89 -21.07
CA LEU A 117 -8.09 0.02 -22.06
C LEU A 117 -8.90 0.07 -23.37
N ALA A 118 -9.60 -1.02 -23.73
CA ALA A 118 -10.46 -1.03 -24.91
C ALA A 118 -11.72 -0.15 -24.77
N LYS A 119 -12.11 0.22 -23.55
CA LYS A 119 -13.29 1.06 -23.30
C LYS A 119 -13.00 2.53 -23.65
N PRO A 120 -14.00 3.28 -24.12
CA PRO A 120 -13.87 4.74 -24.27
C PRO A 120 -13.47 5.39 -22.94
N SER A 121 -12.46 6.25 -22.99
CA SER A 121 -11.87 6.90 -21.82
C SER A 121 -11.16 8.20 -22.21
N ASN A 122 -10.58 8.88 -21.22
CA ASN A 122 -9.70 10.02 -21.40
C ASN A 122 -8.24 9.64 -21.73
N LEU A 123 -7.92 8.36 -21.96
CA LEU A 123 -6.58 7.90 -22.35
C LEU A 123 -6.61 7.36 -23.78
N TYR A 124 -5.70 7.85 -24.62
CA TYR A 124 -5.68 7.55 -26.04
C TYR A 124 -4.33 6.98 -26.45
N SER A 125 -4.31 5.72 -26.91
CA SER A 125 -3.11 5.16 -27.54
C SER A 125 -2.90 5.72 -28.93
N ILE A 126 -1.65 5.96 -29.30
CA ILE A 126 -1.21 6.32 -30.64
C ILE A 126 -0.13 5.33 -31.09
N GLN A 127 -0.10 5.03 -32.38
CA GLN A 127 0.89 4.14 -32.96
C GLN A 127 1.48 4.76 -34.23
N LEU A 128 2.78 5.02 -34.19
CA LEU A 128 3.51 5.59 -35.31
C LEU A 128 4.22 4.48 -36.09
N ARG A 129 4.84 4.90 -37.20
CA ARG A 129 5.64 4.05 -38.05
C ARG A 129 7.03 4.67 -38.23
N PRO A 130 7.97 4.39 -37.30
CA PRO A 130 9.39 4.64 -37.55
C PRO A 130 9.95 3.71 -38.63
N ARG A 131 11.08 4.10 -39.21
CA ARG A 131 11.85 3.27 -40.14
C ARG A 131 12.25 1.94 -39.51
N TYR A 132 12.73 2.00 -38.27
CA TYR A 132 13.05 0.84 -37.45
C TYR A 132 11.97 0.64 -36.41
N GLN A 133 11.11 -0.34 -36.67
CA GLN A 133 9.96 -0.63 -35.83
C GLN A 133 10.31 -1.61 -34.70
N ASP A 134 9.81 -1.34 -33.52
CA ASP A 134 9.84 -2.27 -32.39
C ASP A 134 8.69 -3.28 -32.50
N SER A 135 9.05 -4.57 -32.48
CA SER A 135 8.09 -5.69 -32.49
C SER A 135 7.24 -5.79 -31.22
N PHE A 136 7.64 -5.13 -30.13
CA PHE A 136 6.90 -5.09 -28.87
C PHE A 136 5.83 -3.99 -28.84
N SER A 137 5.72 -3.17 -29.89
CA SER A 137 4.67 -2.17 -30.01
C SER A 137 3.29 -2.81 -30.19
N ILE A 138 2.53 -2.89 -29.10
CA ILE A 138 1.20 -3.48 -29.05
C ILE A 138 0.25 -2.47 -28.42
N VAL A 139 -0.48 -1.73 -29.26
CA VAL A 139 -1.48 -0.75 -28.84
C VAL A 139 -2.89 -1.34 -28.86
N ILE A 140 -3.75 -0.83 -27.98
CA ILE A 140 -5.15 -1.24 -27.90
C ILE A 140 -6.01 -0.08 -28.39
N ASN A 141 -6.84 -0.34 -29.39
CA ASN A 141 -7.81 0.62 -29.96
C ASN A 141 -7.22 2.04 -30.18
N PRO A 142 -6.13 2.17 -30.96
CA PRO A 142 -5.42 3.44 -31.08
C PRO A 142 -6.31 4.53 -31.72
N ALA A 143 -6.22 5.74 -31.17
CA ALA A 143 -6.85 6.93 -31.75
C ALA A 143 -6.21 7.31 -33.08
N PHE A 144 -4.90 7.11 -33.20
CA PHE A 144 -4.12 7.31 -34.41
C PHE A 144 -3.22 6.10 -34.65
N SER A 145 -3.24 5.53 -35.86
CA SER A 145 -2.36 4.43 -36.25
C SER A 145 -2.07 4.43 -37.74
N LEU A 146 -0.88 3.99 -38.12
CA LEU A 146 -0.49 3.75 -39.51
C LEU A 146 -0.29 2.25 -39.79
N GLU A 147 -0.33 1.86 -41.05
CA GLU A 147 0.00 0.51 -41.51
C GLU A 147 1.49 0.23 -41.30
N ARG A 148 1.76 -0.77 -40.46
CA ARG A 148 3.11 -1.12 -40.00
C ARG A 148 3.74 -2.26 -40.78
N LYS A 149 2.96 -3.01 -41.54
CA LYS A 149 3.44 -4.11 -42.37
C LYS A 149 4.25 -3.61 -43.56
N ASN A 150 5.07 -4.54 -44.06
CA ASN A 150 5.75 -4.44 -45.34
C ASN A 150 5.20 -5.52 -46.27
N ASP A 151 5.31 -5.31 -47.57
CA ASP A 151 5.04 -6.35 -48.56
C ASP A 151 6.12 -7.44 -48.55
N ALA A 152 5.96 -8.45 -49.41
CA ALA A 152 6.91 -9.57 -49.51
C ALA A 152 8.33 -9.16 -49.94
N THR A 153 8.50 -7.96 -50.49
CA THR A 153 9.79 -7.39 -50.90
C THR A 153 10.44 -6.52 -49.82
N GLY A 154 9.73 -6.29 -48.71
CA GLY A 154 10.17 -5.41 -47.63
C GLY A 154 9.76 -3.95 -47.82
N THR A 155 9.00 -3.62 -48.86
CA THR A 155 8.49 -2.25 -49.09
C THR A 155 7.36 -1.94 -48.10
N PRO A 156 7.40 -0.79 -47.40
CA PRO A 156 6.31 -0.36 -46.52
C PRO A 156 4.95 -0.33 -47.20
N LEU A 157 3.90 -0.79 -46.51
CA LEU A 157 2.53 -0.71 -47.01
C LEU A 157 1.81 0.61 -46.66
N SER A 158 2.34 1.41 -45.72
CA SER A 158 1.78 2.73 -45.37
C SER A 158 2.00 3.74 -46.49
N ALA A 159 0.90 4.23 -47.07
CA ALA A 159 0.93 5.25 -48.11
C ALA A 159 1.47 6.58 -47.59
N LEU A 160 1.14 6.95 -46.34
CA LEU A 160 1.63 8.19 -45.72
C LEU A 160 3.14 8.14 -45.53
N TYR A 161 3.66 7.05 -44.94
CA TYR A 161 5.09 6.87 -44.74
C TYR A 161 5.85 6.86 -46.07
N ASN A 162 5.33 6.17 -47.09
CA ASN A 162 5.96 6.15 -48.41
C ASN A 162 6.02 7.55 -49.05
N ALA A 163 4.97 8.36 -48.92
CA ALA A 163 4.98 9.73 -49.41
C ALA A 163 6.03 10.59 -48.68
N MET A 164 6.18 10.43 -47.35
CA MET A 164 7.22 11.10 -46.57
C MET A 164 8.63 10.72 -47.03
N GLN A 165 8.88 9.43 -47.25
CA GLN A 165 10.19 8.94 -47.71
C GLN A 165 10.51 9.34 -49.16
N ASP A 166 9.51 9.66 -49.98
CA ASP A 166 9.68 10.14 -51.36
C ASP A 166 9.99 11.64 -51.41
N ILE A 167 9.28 12.45 -50.61
CA ILE A 167 9.30 13.92 -50.70
C ILE A 167 10.33 14.55 -49.74
N PHE A 168 10.38 14.12 -48.48
CA PHE A 168 11.23 14.75 -47.46
C PHE A 168 12.75 14.71 -47.72
N PRO A 169 13.34 13.73 -48.43
CA PRO A 169 14.76 13.78 -48.77
C PRO A 169 15.18 15.02 -49.53
N SER A 170 14.26 15.60 -50.32
CA SER A 170 14.48 16.80 -51.13
C SER A 170 13.97 18.10 -50.49
N THR A 171 13.41 18.02 -49.28
CA THR A 171 12.85 19.20 -48.61
C THR A 171 13.96 20.09 -48.06
N GLU A 172 13.93 21.36 -48.44
CA GLU A 172 14.77 22.41 -47.88
C GLU A 172 14.08 22.98 -46.63
N ILE A 173 14.79 23.04 -45.50
CA ILE A 173 14.29 23.69 -44.28
C ILE A 173 14.78 25.13 -44.31
N ALA A 174 13.96 26.02 -44.86
CA ALA A 174 14.26 27.44 -44.93
C ALA A 174 13.97 28.09 -43.58
N LEU A 175 14.92 27.99 -42.65
CA LEU A 175 14.86 28.76 -41.40
C LEU A 175 15.04 30.24 -41.74
N GLN A 176 13.95 30.98 -41.75
CA GLN A 176 14.00 32.39 -42.11
C GLN A 176 14.49 33.23 -40.92
N ASP A 177 15.74 33.67 -41.03
CA ASP A 177 16.21 35.00 -40.62
C ASP A 177 15.12 36.03 -40.26
N PRO A 178 14.60 36.22 -39.02
CA PRO A 178 13.59 37.25 -38.77
C PRO A 178 14.06 38.64 -39.21
N ARG A 179 15.38 38.90 -39.12
CA ARG A 179 16.00 40.11 -39.65
C ARG A 179 15.96 40.13 -41.17
N SER A 180 16.38 39.05 -41.82
CA SER A 180 16.36 38.91 -43.28
C SER A 180 14.93 39.05 -43.87
N VAL A 181 13.91 38.50 -43.21
CA VAL A 181 12.49 38.63 -43.58
C VAL A 181 12.05 40.08 -43.54
N LEU A 182 12.37 40.79 -42.45
CA LEU A 182 12.05 42.20 -42.31
C LEU A 182 12.73 43.03 -43.40
N THR A 183 14.03 42.83 -43.59
CA THR A 183 14.83 43.58 -44.57
C THR A 183 14.28 43.38 -45.97
N THR A 184 13.98 42.13 -46.37
CA THR A 184 13.40 41.81 -47.68
C THR A 184 12.03 42.47 -47.86
N ALA A 185 11.12 42.30 -46.90
CA ALA A 185 9.77 42.88 -46.96
C ALA A 185 9.77 44.42 -47.00
N VAL A 186 10.78 45.05 -46.41
CA VAL A 186 10.98 46.51 -46.47
C VAL A 186 11.51 46.90 -47.84
N LEU A 187 12.54 46.23 -48.35
CA LEU A 187 13.11 46.50 -49.67
C LEU A 187 12.07 46.36 -50.79
N GLU A 188 11.26 45.31 -50.77
CA GLU A 188 10.17 45.09 -51.74
C GLU A 188 9.08 46.18 -51.70
N ALA A 189 8.85 46.76 -50.52
CA ALA A 189 7.86 47.83 -50.33
C ALA A 189 8.40 49.24 -50.63
N LEU A 190 9.68 49.37 -50.98
CA LEU A 190 10.33 50.63 -51.31
C LEU A 190 10.33 50.91 -52.84
N PRO A 191 10.19 52.18 -53.27
CA PRO A 191 10.42 52.55 -54.67
C PRO A 191 11.91 52.44 -55.05
N GLU A 192 12.25 52.43 -56.34
CA GLU A 192 13.63 52.24 -56.88
C GLU A 192 14.69 53.20 -56.32
N SER A 193 14.32 54.37 -55.80
CA SER A 193 15.24 55.33 -55.18
C SER A 193 14.60 55.98 -53.95
N PRO A 194 14.52 55.27 -52.81
CA PRO A 194 13.80 55.74 -51.65
C PRO A 194 14.65 56.72 -50.83
N GLY A 195 14.07 57.86 -50.45
CA GLY A 195 14.70 58.73 -49.45
C GLY A 195 14.61 58.15 -48.03
N PHE A 196 15.54 58.52 -47.14
CA PHE A 196 15.64 58.05 -45.75
C PHE A 196 14.32 57.99 -44.98
N LYS A 197 13.53 59.07 -45.08
CA LYS A 197 12.26 59.21 -44.37
C LYS A 197 11.25 58.14 -44.81
N LYS A 198 11.30 57.74 -46.09
CA LYS A 198 10.46 56.69 -46.64
C LYS A 198 10.94 55.32 -46.17
N ILE A 199 12.25 55.05 -46.18
CA ILE A 199 12.85 53.84 -45.60
C ILE A 199 12.39 53.65 -44.15
N ARG A 200 12.59 54.68 -43.31
CA ARG A 200 12.15 54.64 -41.90
C ARG A 200 10.66 54.38 -41.73
N LYS A 201 9.81 55.02 -42.54
CA LYS A 201 8.35 54.84 -42.46
C LYS A 201 7.96 53.40 -42.81
N VAL A 202 8.49 52.87 -43.91
CA VAL A 202 8.18 51.50 -44.36
C VAL A 202 8.72 50.49 -43.35
N LEU A 203 9.94 50.68 -42.85
CA LEU A 203 10.52 49.84 -41.80
C LEU A 203 9.66 49.81 -40.53
N THR A 204 9.22 50.97 -40.04
CA THR A 204 8.30 51.06 -38.87
C THR A 204 7.01 50.28 -39.13
N GLN A 205 6.41 50.47 -40.30
CA GLN A 205 5.17 49.79 -40.68
C GLN A 205 5.37 48.27 -40.75
N LYS A 206 6.46 47.80 -41.35
CA LYS A 206 6.75 46.37 -41.48
C LYS A 206 7.11 45.71 -40.16
N CYS A 207 7.79 46.39 -39.24
CA CYS A 207 7.97 45.90 -37.87
C CYS A 207 6.61 45.64 -37.16
N LYS A 208 5.64 46.55 -37.35
CA LYS A 208 4.31 46.40 -36.76
C LYS A 208 3.49 45.31 -37.45
N GLU A 209 3.53 45.24 -38.78
CA GLU A 209 2.79 44.24 -39.55
C GLU A 209 3.31 42.82 -39.32
N LEU A 210 4.63 42.61 -39.33
CA LEU A 210 5.23 41.27 -39.28
C LEU A 210 5.41 40.75 -37.86
N PHE A 211 5.74 41.63 -36.90
CA PHE A 211 6.12 41.21 -35.55
C PHE A 211 5.27 41.85 -34.44
N ASN A 212 4.27 42.66 -34.81
CA ASN A 212 3.46 43.45 -33.87
C ASN A 212 4.31 44.38 -32.96
N GLN A 213 5.50 44.80 -33.42
CA GLN A 213 6.43 45.63 -32.66
C GLN A 213 6.33 47.11 -33.06
N ASP A 214 6.08 47.98 -32.08
CA ASP A 214 6.10 49.44 -32.26
C ASP A 214 7.49 50.01 -31.96
N ILE A 215 8.35 50.07 -32.99
CA ILE A 215 9.73 50.55 -32.87
C ILE A 215 9.85 52.01 -33.29
N ASP A 216 10.43 52.84 -32.43
CA ASP A 216 10.76 54.24 -32.75
C ASP A 216 12.11 54.34 -33.48
N PHE A 217 12.10 54.38 -34.81
CA PHE A 217 13.30 54.64 -35.62
C PHE A 217 13.68 56.13 -35.72
N THR A 218 13.07 57.02 -34.93
CA THR A 218 13.43 58.44 -34.88
C THR A 218 14.55 58.72 -33.88
N SER A 219 14.72 57.83 -32.89
CA SER A 219 15.61 58.07 -31.77
C SER A 219 15.93 56.80 -31.00
N TYR A 220 17.05 56.81 -30.27
CA TYR A 220 17.39 55.74 -29.33
C TYR A 220 18.02 56.31 -28.06
N PHE A 221 18.07 55.51 -26.99
CA PHE A 221 18.73 55.90 -25.74
C PHE A 221 20.17 55.38 -25.69
N ARG A 222 21.14 56.28 -25.78
CA ARG A 222 22.57 55.97 -25.63
C ARG A 222 22.97 56.11 -24.15
N ARG A 223 23.65 55.10 -23.59
CA ARG A 223 24.23 55.19 -22.24
C ARG A 223 25.68 55.66 -22.29
N VAL A 224 26.02 56.61 -21.42
CA VAL A 224 27.40 57.05 -21.16
C VAL A 224 27.58 57.06 -19.65
N GLY A 225 28.26 56.05 -19.11
CA GLY A 225 28.23 55.74 -17.67
C GLY A 225 26.80 55.38 -17.21
N ASP A 226 26.38 55.91 -16.07
CA ASP A 226 25.05 55.66 -15.48
C ASP A 226 23.92 56.52 -16.06
N LYS A 227 24.21 57.40 -17.03
CA LYS A 227 23.22 58.32 -17.61
C LYS A 227 22.81 57.88 -19.02
N ALA A 228 21.49 57.90 -19.29
CA ALA A 228 20.92 57.64 -20.60
C ALA A 228 20.52 58.96 -21.28
N PHE A 229 20.95 59.15 -22.53
CA PHE A 229 20.65 60.32 -23.35
C PHE A 229 19.82 59.89 -24.56
N LYS A 230 18.77 60.64 -24.89
CA LYS A 230 17.97 60.41 -26.09
C LYS A 230 18.72 60.99 -27.30
N GLN A 231 19.22 60.13 -28.17
CA GLN A 231 19.92 60.49 -29.40
C GLN A 231 18.95 60.46 -30.57
N MET A 232 18.90 61.54 -31.36
CA MET A 232 18.10 61.59 -32.60
C MET A 232 18.82 60.85 -33.72
N VAL A 233 18.03 60.16 -34.56
CA VAL A 233 18.52 59.39 -35.70
C VAL A 233 17.98 59.99 -37.01
N ASP A 234 18.83 60.73 -37.71
CA ASP A 234 18.58 61.28 -39.04
C ASP A 234 19.59 60.70 -40.06
N GLN A 235 19.48 61.11 -41.34
CA GLN A 235 20.36 60.58 -42.40
C GLN A 235 21.84 60.91 -42.14
N ASN A 236 22.14 62.08 -41.56
CA ASN A 236 23.52 62.46 -41.27
C ASN A 236 24.11 61.56 -40.19
N HIS A 237 23.33 61.28 -39.14
CA HIS A 237 23.74 60.35 -38.09
C HIS A 237 24.04 58.94 -38.63
N ILE A 238 23.19 58.40 -39.50
CA ILE A 238 23.43 57.09 -40.14
C ILE A 238 24.65 57.14 -41.07
N ASN A 239 24.82 58.21 -41.85
CA ASN A 239 25.98 58.39 -42.71
C ASN A 239 27.29 58.43 -41.90
N GLU A 240 27.31 59.10 -40.75
CA GLU A 240 28.45 59.12 -39.83
C GLU A 240 28.76 57.71 -39.28
N LEU A 241 27.74 56.94 -38.91
CA LEU A 241 27.88 55.57 -38.42
C LEU A 241 28.44 54.63 -39.50
N LEU A 242 27.92 54.71 -40.72
CA LEU A 242 28.34 53.90 -41.87
C LEU A 242 29.63 54.41 -42.53
N ARG A 243 30.11 55.60 -42.16
CA ARG A 243 31.21 56.33 -42.82
C ARG A 243 30.96 56.59 -44.30
N CYS A 244 29.70 56.85 -44.66
CA CYS A 244 29.26 57.15 -46.01
C CYS A 244 29.06 58.66 -46.21
N GLY A 245 29.05 59.11 -47.47
CA GLY A 245 28.97 60.53 -47.82
C GLY A 245 28.40 60.78 -49.22
N PRO A 246 28.33 62.03 -49.68
CA PRO A 246 27.69 62.37 -50.96
C PRO A 246 28.30 61.67 -52.18
N THR A 247 29.57 61.26 -52.09
CA THR A 247 30.32 60.58 -53.15
C THR A 247 30.27 59.05 -53.06
N ASN A 248 29.71 58.50 -51.97
CA ASN A 248 29.47 57.06 -51.77
C ASN A 248 28.26 56.91 -50.82
N PRO A 249 27.02 57.09 -51.34
CA PRO A 249 25.82 57.07 -50.51
C PRO A 249 25.50 55.64 -50.04
N ALA A 250 25.00 55.52 -48.81
CA ALA A 250 24.55 54.24 -48.28
C ALA A 250 23.37 53.69 -49.10
N THR A 251 23.38 52.39 -49.38
CA THR A 251 22.28 51.69 -50.04
C THR A 251 21.04 51.65 -49.13
N PRO A 252 19.83 51.42 -49.68
CA PRO A 252 18.63 51.24 -48.87
C PRO A 252 18.79 50.14 -47.82
N GLU A 253 19.45 49.04 -48.17
CA GLU A 253 19.75 47.91 -47.27
C GLU A 253 20.68 48.32 -46.13
N GLU A 254 21.80 49.00 -46.42
CA GLU A 254 22.73 49.51 -45.40
C GLU A 254 22.04 50.51 -44.44
N ASN A 255 21.11 51.32 -44.95
CA ASN A 255 20.31 52.21 -44.10
C ASN A 255 19.34 51.43 -43.20
N ILE A 256 18.72 50.34 -43.70
CA ILE A 256 17.83 49.48 -42.91
C ILE A 256 18.63 48.81 -41.79
N ASP A 257 19.77 48.21 -42.11
CA ASP A 257 20.63 47.55 -41.11
C ASP A 257 21.11 48.53 -40.04
N ALA A 258 21.62 49.70 -40.44
CA ALA A 258 22.06 50.71 -39.49
C ALA A 258 20.92 51.20 -38.57
N LEU A 259 19.69 51.32 -39.09
CA LEU A 259 18.52 51.67 -38.30
C LEU A 259 18.14 50.58 -37.31
N LEU A 260 18.19 49.31 -37.72
CA LEU A 260 17.90 48.16 -36.87
C LEU A 260 18.94 48.02 -35.74
N ASP A 261 20.23 48.15 -36.06
CA ASP A 261 21.32 48.04 -35.08
C ASP A 261 21.33 49.20 -34.08
N THR A 262 20.85 50.37 -34.49
CA THR A 262 20.83 51.56 -33.63
C THR A 262 19.57 51.65 -32.77
N CYS A 263 18.38 51.43 -33.37
CA CYS A 263 17.10 51.69 -32.72
C CYS A 263 16.39 50.42 -32.21
N ALA A 264 16.72 49.24 -32.76
CA ALA A 264 15.99 48.00 -32.55
C ALA A 264 16.87 46.87 -32.00
N LEU A 265 17.99 47.18 -31.34
CA LEU A 265 19.01 46.20 -30.91
C LEU A 265 18.44 45.02 -30.09
N ARG A 266 17.36 45.24 -29.33
CA ARG A 266 16.72 44.21 -28.49
C ARG A 266 15.51 43.54 -29.13
N MET A 267 15.06 43.99 -30.31
CA MET A 267 13.85 43.48 -30.96
C MET A 267 13.94 41.97 -31.23
N TRP A 268 15.13 41.51 -31.61
CA TRP A 268 15.41 40.09 -31.92
C TRP A 268 15.37 39.17 -30.69
N VAL A 269 15.48 39.73 -29.48
CA VAL A 269 15.36 38.97 -28.22
C VAL A 269 13.88 38.82 -27.81
N THR A 270 13.01 39.70 -28.30
CA THR A 270 11.57 39.73 -27.96
C THR A 270 10.68 39.07 -29.00
N ILE A 271 11.20 38.79 -30.20
CA ILE A 271 10.50 38.01 -31.22
C ILE A 271 10.72 36.53 -30.86
N PRO A 272 9.65 35.74 -30.62
CA PRO A 272 9.78 34.31 -30.38
C PRO A 272 10.56 33.67 -31.53
N ALA A 273 11.59 32.89 -31.22
CA ALA A 273 12.32 32.13 -32.23
C ALA A 273 11.38 31.05 -32.77
N ASN A 274 10.82 31.30 -33.95
CA ASN A 274 9.99 30.41 -34.76
C ASN A 274 8.59 30.12 -34.19
N THR A 275 7.56 30.26 -35.03
CA THR A 275 6.17 29.92 -34.68
C THR A 275 5.81 28.46 -34.91
N SER A 276 6.66 27.71 -35.63
CA SER A 276 6.53 26.28 -35.89
C SER A 276 7.67 25.51 -35.25
N PHE A 277 7.32 24.46 -34.50
CA PHE A 277 8.29 23.61 -33.82
C PHE A 277 9.03 22.70 -34.81
N PHE A 278 8.54 22.54 -36.04
CA PHE A 278 9.22 21.74 -37.07
C PHE A 278 10.61 22.28 -37.44
N TYR A 279 10.86 23.56 -37.19
CA TYR A 279 12.17 24.19 -37.39
C TYR A 279 13.21 23.83 -36.31
N SER A 280 12.85 23.00 -35.33
CA SER A 280 13.80 22.43 -34.38
C SER A 280 14.73 21.38 -35.02
N ILE A 281 14.36 20.83 -36.19
CA ILE A 281 15.21 19.92 -36.96
C ILE A 281 16.28 20.73 -37.70
N PRO A 282 17.59 20.48 -37.46
CA PRO A 282 18.64 21.16 -38.19
C PRO A 282 18.68 20.71 -39.66
N ASP A 283 18.84 21.65 -40.59
CA ASP A 283 18.90 21.32 -42.02
C ASP A 283 20.23 20.62 -42.42
N ASN A 284 21.28 20.79 -41.61
CA ASN A 284 22.64 20.30 -41.89
C ASN A 284 22.93 18.87 -41.39
N ILE A 285 21.91 18.05 -41.17
CA ILE A 285 22.05 16.64 -40.79
C ILE A 285 21.94 15.70 -42.00
N PRO A 286 22.44 14.45 -41.91
CA PRO A 286 22.29 13.46 -42.98
C PRO A 286 20.85 13.33 -43.47
N VAL A 287 20.67 13.19 -44.79
CA VAL A 287 19.36 13.22 -45.46
C VAL A 287 18.40 12.16 -44.89
N ASP A 288 18.91 10.97 -44.58
CA ASP A 288 18.12 9.88 -44.01
C ASP A 288 17.67 10.17 -42.58
N ILE A 289 18.53 10.77 -41.74
CA ILE A 289 18.17 11.22 -40.40
C ILE A 289 17.16 12.37 -40.46
N LYS A 290 17.35 13.33 -41.36
CA LYS A 290 16.42 14.44 -41.61
C LYS A 290 15.03 13.94 -42.02
N THR A 291 15.01 13.03 -42.99
CA THR A 291 13.79 12.40 -43.51
C THR A 291 13.04 11.67 -42.41
N GLU A 292 13.73 10.88 -41.60
CA GLU A 292 13.10 10.15 -40.50
C GLU A 292 12.57 11.10 -39.41
N SER A 293 13.34 12.14 -39.08
CA SER A 293 12.96 13.11 -38.05
C SER A 293 11.71 13.90 -38.47
N LEU A 294 11.64 14.35 -39.73
CA LEU A 294 10.46 15.00 -40.30
C LEU A 294 9.27 14.05 -40.38
N SER A 295 9.50 12.79 -40.76
CA SER A 295 8.49 11.74 -40.80
C SER A 295 7.84 11.55 -39.42
N ILE A 296 8.65 11.26 -38.39
CA ILE A 296 8.14 11.01 -37.03
C ILE A 296 7.46 12.26 -36.46
N MET A 297 8.02 13.45 -36.65
CA MET A 297 7.44 14.68 -36.14
C MET A 297 6.08 14.99 -36.80
N THR A 298 5.97 14.76 -38.11
CA THR A 298 4.68 14.90 -38.82
C THR A 298 3.64 13.91 -38.30
N GLN A 299 4.03 12.64 -38.15
CA GLN A 299 3.13 11.59 -37.63
C GLN A 299 2.69 11.91 -36.18
N PHE A 300 3.61 12.35 -35.33
CA PHE A 300 3.33 12.67 -33.93
C PHE A 300 2.45 13.91 -33.77
N PHE A 301 2.62 14.94 -34.62
CA PHE A 301 1.71 16.08 -34.69
C PHE A 301 0.30 15.65 -35.11
N LEU A 302 0.18 14.85 -36.18
CA LEU A 302 -1.10 14.31 -36.64
C LEU A 302 -1.78 13.46 -35.56
N ALA A 303 -1.02 12.68 -34.79
CA ALA A 303 -1.51 11.90 -33.68
C ALA A 303 -2.08 12.79 -32.56
N ASN A 304 -1.37 13.85 -32.17
CA ASN A 304 -1.87 14.85 -31.21
C ASN A 304 -3.15 15.55 -31.70
N LEU A 305 -3.19 15.95 -32.97
CA LEU A 305 -4.37 16.54 -33.60
C LEU A 305 -5.56 15.57 -33.58
N ASN A 306 -5.34 14.30 -33.91
CA ASN A 306 -6.38 13.29 -33.88
C ASN A 306 -6.92 13.05 -32.46
N VAL A 307 -6.03 12.95 -31.48
CA VAL A 307 -6.42 12.79 -30.06
C VAL A 307 -7.23 13.99 -29.60
N TYR A 308 -6.82 15.21 -29.95
CA TYR A 308 -7.57 16.42 -29.65
C TYR A 308 -8.97 16.38 -30.27
N CYS A 309 -9.07 16.05 -31.56
CA CYS A 309 -10.36 15.96 -32.25
C CYS A 309 -11.27 14.91 -31.62
N LYS A 310 -10.71 13.76 -31.18
CA LYS A 310 -11.46 12.69 -30.52
C LYS A 310 -11.94 13.10 -29.13
N ALA A 311 -11.06 13.69 -28.32
CA ALA A 311 -11.38 14.18 -26.98
C ALA A 311 -12.45 15.28 -27.00
N LYS A 312 -12.42 16.17 -27.99
CA LYS A 312 -13.43 17.24 -28.15
C LYS A 312 -14.68 16.82 -28.92
N GLY A 313 -14.80 15.55 -29.32
CA GLY A 313 -15.93 15.05 -30.11
C GLY A 313 -16.03 15.68 -31.50
N ILE A 314 -14.94 16.26 -32.02
CA ILE A 314 -14.88 16.88 -33.36
C ILE A 314 -14.86 15.79 -34.43
N SER A 315 -14.12 14.70 -34.20
CA SER A 315 -14.11 13.52 -35.06
C SER A 315 -13.84 12.27 -34.24
N THR A 316 -14.44 11.14 -34.64
CA THR A 316 -14.19 9.82 -34.04
C THR A 316 -13.26 8.96 -34.88
N GLN A 317 -12.79 9.48 -36.02
CA GLN A 317 -12.01 8.72 -36.99
C GLN A 317 -10.54 8.60 -36.59
N ASN A 318 -9.85 7.64 -37.22
CA ASN A 318 -8.40 7.49 -37.15
C ASN A 318 -7.78 8.07 -38.43
N PHE A 319 -7.16 9.24 -38.29
CA PHE A 319 -6.59 10.03 -39.38
C PHE A 319 -5.43 9.32 -40.06
N GLY A 320 -4.65 8.54 -39.32
CA GLY A 320 -3.58 7.72 -39.90
C GLY A 320 -4.13 6.68 -40.87
N VAL A 321 -5.18 5.97 -40.48
CA VAL A 321 -5.88 5.00 -41.34
C VAL A 321 -6.48 5.68 -42.58
N ILE A 322 -7.08 6.87 -42.42
CA ILE A 322 -7.62 7.65 -43.54
C ILE A 322 -6.52 8.02 -44.54
N LEU A 323 -5.37 8.49 -44.03
CA LEU A 323 -4.24 8.89 -44.87
C LEU A 323 -3.64 7.67 -45.58
N ASP A 324 -3.47 6.54 -44.90
CA ASP A 324 -2.95 5.31 -45.50
C ASP A 324 -3.89 4.69 -46.55
N ALA A 325 -5.20 4.94 -46.43
CA ALA A 325 -6.18 4.49 -47.42
C ALA A 325 -6.14 5.30 -48.74
N SER A 326 -5.44 6.45 -48.77
CA SER A 326 -5.39 7.33 -49.95
C SER A 326 -3.98 7.86 -50.22
N THR A 327 -3.32 7.29 -51.23
CA THR A 327 -2.01 7.73 -51.71
C THR A 327 -1.99 9.20 -52.10
N ASP A 328 -3.05 9.68 -52.78
CA ASP A 328 -3.13 11.07 -53.22
C ASP A 328 -3.27 12.03 -52.04
N LEU A 329 -4.17 11.72 -51.08
CA LEU A 329 -4.34 12.54 -49.87
C LEU A 329 -3.04 12.61 -49.04
N SER A 330 -2.34 11.48 -48.93
CA SER A 330 -1.04 11.40 -48.27
C SER A 330 0.01 12.26 -48.97
N LYS A 331 0.13 12.16 -50.30
CA LYS A 331 1.07 12.98 -51.07
C LYS A 331 0.76 14.47 -50.97
N ASP A 332 -0.52 14.85 -51.08
CA ASP A 332 -0.95 16.25 -50.94
C ASP A 332 -0.53 16.82 -49.57
N LEU A 333 -0.76 16.08 -48.49
CA LEU A 333 -0.37 16.49 -47.14
C LEU A 333 1.14 16.63 -46.99
N VAL A 334 1.91 15.64 -47.45
CA VAL A 334 3.38 15.67 -47.33
C VAL A 334 3.99 16.78 -48.19
N GLN A 335 3.45 17.01 -49.39
CA GLN A 335 3.87 18.12 -50.25
C GLN A 335 3.55 19.47 -49.60
N LEU A 336 2.40 19.61 -48.94
CA LEU A 336 2.07 20.80 -48.18
C LEU A 336 3.10 21.05 -47.07
N VAL A 337 3.45 20.03 -46.29
CA VAL A 337 4.46 20.14 -45.23
C VAL A 337 5.81 20.56 -45.82
N SER A 338 6.26 19.90 -46.88
CA SER A 338 7.51 20.20 -47.58
C SER A 338 7.55 21.65 -48.09
N ASN A 339 6.52 22.08 -48.82
CA ASN A 339 6.42 23.45 -49.34
C ASN A 339 6.39 24.49 -48.23
N THR A 340 5.69 24.21 -47.13
CA THR A 340 5.60 25.13 -45.98
C THR A 340 6.97 25.28 -45.31
N LEU A 341 7.70 24.18 -45.14
CA LEU A 341 9.07 24.20 -44.61
C LEU A 341 10.02 25.00 -45.51
N SER A 342 9.98 24.77 -46.82
CA SER A 342 10.84 25.46 -47.78
C SER A 342 10.50 26.94 -47.97
N THR A 343 9.31 27.37 -47.54
CA THR A 343 8.89 28.78 -47.58
C THR A 343 8.96 29.50 -46.23
N GLY A 344 9.38 28.82 -45.16
CA GLY A 344 9.48 29.42 -43.83
C GLY A 344 8.13 29.59 -43.09
N GLY A 345 7.09 28.85 -43.50
CA GLY A 345 5.73 29.00 -42.96
C GLY A 345 5.42 28.16 -41.70
N GLU A 346 4.21 28.35 -41.15
CA GLU A 346 3.72 27.60 -39.99
C GLU A 346 3.16 26.23 -40.36
N VAL A 347 3.96 25.18 -40.18
CA VAL A 347 3.64 23.80 -40.59
C VAL A 347 2.40 23.26 -39.88
N GLU A 348 2.32 23.41 -38.56
CA GLU A 348 1.21 22.91 -37.75
C GLU A 348 -0.12 23.55 -38.18
N LYS A 349 -0.12 24.87 -38.41
CA LYS A 349 -1.27 25.62 -38.89
C LYS A 349 -1.67 25.20 -40.30
N ALA A 350 -0.70 24.95 -41.18
CA ALA A 350 -0.94 24.45 -42.53
C ALA A 350 -1.60 23.07 -42.50
N ILE A 351 -1.12 22.14 -41.67
CA ILE A 351 -1.72 20.81 -41.48
C ILE A 351 -3.16 20.92 -40.96
N CYS A 352 -3.43 21.73 -39.93
CA CYS A 352 -4.80 21.93 -39.43
C CYS A 352 -5.73 22.51 -40.51
N THR A 353 -5.24 23.47 -41.30
CA THR A 353 -5.99 24.08 -42.40
C THR A 353 -6.28 23.06 -43.51
N PHE A 354 -5.33 22.16 -43.79
CA PHE A 354 -5.52 21.05 -44.71
C PHE A 354 -6.64 20.11 -44.24
N CYS A 355 -6.64 19.73 -42.96
CA CYS A 355 -7.71 18.92 -42.39
C CYS A 355 -9.08 19.61 -42.50
N ASN A 356 -9.15 20.94 -42.26
CA ASN A 356 -10.37 21.72 -42.49
C ASN A 356 -10.82 21.69 -43.96
N ALA A 357 -9.90 21.85 -44.91
CA ALA A 357 -10.20 21.81 -46.34
C ALA A 357 -10.64 20.41 -46.81
N LYS A 358 -10.20 19.37 -46.11
CA LYS A 358 -10.54 17.96 -46.36
C LYS A 358 -11.48 17.40 -45.28
N ALA A 359 -12.31 18.26 -44.66
CA ALA A 359 -13.12 17.91 -43.49
C ALA A 359 -14.00 16.67 -43.68
N GLU A 360 -14.52 16.45 -44.90
CA GLU A 360 -15.32 15.26 -45.23
C GLU A 360 -14.52 13.96 -45.09
N HIS A 361 -13.27 13.92 -45.55
CA HIS A 361 -12.39 12.76 -45.41
C HIS A 361 -12.09 12.44 -43.95
N PHE A 362 -11.88 13.46 -43.12
CA PHE A 362 -11.59 13.32 -41.69
C PHE A 362 -12.85 13.25 -40.80
N ALA A 363 -14.04 13.30 -41.42
CA ALA A 363 -15.34 13.37 -40.76
C ALA A 363 -15.37 14.41 -39.62
N LEU A 364 -14.86 15.62 -39.89
CA LEU A 364 -14.90 16.71 -38.91
C LEU A 364 -16.33 17.24 -38.80
N SER A 365 -16.90 17.21 -37.60
CA SER A 365 -18.23 17.79 -37.31
C SER A 365 -18.25 19.32 -37.40
N ARG A 366 -17.09 19.95 -37.24
CA ARG A 366 -16.85 21.39 -37.42
C ARG A 366 -15.40 21.63 -37.83
N ALA A 367 -15.13 22.78 -38.44
CA ALA A 367 -13.76 23.23 -38.67
C ALA A 367 -13.04 23.52 -37.34
N LEU A 368 -11.73 23.27 -37.34
CA LEU A 368 -10.78 23.69 -36.32
C LEU A 368 -10.59 25.21 -36.40
N ASN A 369 -10.85 25.92 -35.31
CA ASN A 369 -10.63 27.35 -35.17
C ASN A 369 -9.24 27.65 -34.58
N GLU A 370 -8.85 28.92 -34.49
CA GLU A 370 -7.53 29.33 -33.99
C GLU A 370 -7.23 28.86 -32.54
N ASN A 371 -8.25 28.73 -31.69
CA ASN A 371 -8.06 28.20 -30.33
C ASN A 371 -7.77 26.70 -30.36
N ASP A 372 -8.46 25.94 -31.23
CA ASP A 372 -8.17 24.52 -31.42
C ASP A 372 -6.73 24.32 -31.93
N ILE A 373 -6.33 25.11 -32.93
CA ILE A 373 -4.98 25.06 -33.52
C ILE A 373 -3.92 25.36 -32.47
N THR A 374 -4.10 26.44 -31.71
CA THR A 374 -3.18 26.83 -30.63
C THR A 374 -3.08 25.75 -29.56
N ALA A 375 -4.20 25.15 -29.15
CA ALA A 375 -4.21 24.10 -28.14
C ALA A 375 -3.47 22.83 -28.63
N VAL A 376 -3.68 22.43 -29.89
CA VAL A 376 -2.98 21.30 -30.50
C VAL A 376 -1.48 21.55 -30.60
N GLN A 377 -1.07 22.74 -31.06
CA GLN A 377 0.34 23.13 -31.15
C GLN A 377 1.03 23.07 -29.78
N GLN A 378 0.43 23.69 -28.76
CA GLN A 378 1.00 23.70 -27.42
C GLN A 378 1.08 22.29 -26.81
N LYS A 379 0.07 21.44 -27.03
CA LYS A 379 0.08 20.06 -26.54
C LYS A 379 1.12 19.22 -27.28
N PHE A 380 1.22 19.38 -28.60
CA PHE A 380 2.25 18.74 -29.41
C PHE A 380 3.66 19.10 -28.92
N GLU A 381 3.97 20.38 -28.75
CA GLU A 381 5.29 20.83 -28.28
C GLU A 381 5.64 20.24 -26.91
N ARG A 382 4.74 20.35 -25.92
CA ARG A 382 4.98 19.81 -24.58
C ARG A 382 5.17 18.29 -24.59
N THR A 383 4.32 17.57 -25.30
CA THR A 383 4.39 16.10 -25.35
C THR A 383 5.61 15.62 -26.12
N TRP A 384 5.99 16.29 -27.21
CA TRP A 384 7.21 16.02 -27.96
C TRP A 384 8.45 16.22 -27.08
N LEU A 385 8.58 17.38 -26.45
CA LEU A 385 9.70 17.68 -25.55
C LEU A 385 9.78 16.71 -24.37
N THR A 386 8.64 16.22 -23.87
CA THR A 386 8.61 15.22 -22.81
C THR A 386 9.19 13.89 -23.28
N VAL A 387 8.80 13.39 -24.46
CA VAL A 387 9.25 12.07 -24.94
C VAL A 387 10.67 12.10 -25.50
N THR A 388 11.13 13.23 -26.07
CA THR A 388 12.49 13.37 -26.60
C THR A 388 13.48 14.00 -25.61
N GLY A 389 13.02 14.45 -24.44
CA GLY A 389 13.83 15.17 -23.47
C GLY A 389 14.76 14.30 -22.63
N THR A 390 14.58 12.97 -22.68
CA THR A 390 15.41 11.99 -21.99
C THR A 390 15.84 10.87 -22.95
N ASP A 391 16.99 10.25 -22.68
CA ASP A 391 17.45 9.06 -23.42
C ASP A 391 16.62 7.80 -23.07
N GLU A 392 15.55 7.94 -22.30
CA GLU A 392 14.76 6.82 -21.77
C GLU A 392 13.74 6.27 -22.78
N ASN A 393 13.45 7.01 -23.86
CA ASN A 393 12.58 6.61 -24.98
C ASN A 393 13.41 6.33 -26.26
N PRO A 394 14.05 5.16 -26.38
CA PRO A 394 14.81 4.81 -27.58
C PRO A 394 13.92 4.52 -28.80
N HIS A 395 12.60 4.40 -28.60
CA HIS A 395 11.62 3.98 -29.61
C HIS A 395 10.53 5.06 -29.75
N MET A 396 10.10 5.31 -30.99
CA MET A 396 9.02 6.29 -31.31
C MET A 396 7.79 5.58 -31.87
N ASP A 397 7.59 4.32 -31.50
CA ASP A 397 6.61 3.41 -32.07
C ASP A 397 5.19 3.63 -31.53
N ASP A 398 5.04 3.85 -30.24
CA ASP A 398 3.77 4.05 -29.57
C ASP A 398 3.88 4.94 -28.34
N PHE A 399 2.77 5.59 -28.02
CA PHE A 399 2.59 6.38 -26.81
C PHE A 399 1.11 6.33 -26.38
N MET A 400 0.84 6.66 -25.12
CA MET A 400 -0.51 6.95 -24.62
C MET A 400 -0.59 8.43 -24.23
N ILE A 401 -1.59 9.13 -24.76
CA ILE A 401 -1.84 10.55 -24.45
C ILE A 401 -3.07 10.64 -23.55
N LEU A 402 -2.89 11.26 -22.38
CA LEU A 402 -3.97 11.57 -21.45
C LEU A 402 -4.63 12.90 -21.84
N ASP A 403 -5.95 12.91 -21.88
CA ASP A 403 -6.73 14.13 -21.88
C ASP A 403 -6.99 14.60 -20.44
N THR A 404 -6.16 15.55 -20.02
CA THR A 404 -6.21 16.16 -18.69
C THR A 404 -7.37 17.15 -18.53
N GLU A 405 -8.05 17.52 -19.61
CA GLU A 405 -9.20 18.42 -19.58
C GLU A 405 -10.54 17.67 -19.43
N THR A 406 -10.54 16.33 -19.51
CA THR A 406 -11.74 15.54 -19.24
C THR A 406 -12.17 15.70 -17.78
N ALA A 407 -13.47 15.84 -17.54
CA ALA A 407 -14.04 16.01 -16.21
C ALA A 407 -15.25 15.09 -15.98
N GLY A 408 -15.56 14.85 -14.69
CA GLY A 408 -16.70 14.03 -14.26
C GLY A 408 -16.53 12.54 -14.59
N GLU A 409 -17.64 11.85 -14.84
CA GLU A 409 -17.67 10.38 -15.00
C GLU A 409 -16.86 9.86 -16.20
N ALA A 410 -16.45 10.74 -17.13
CA ALA A 410 -15.61 10.41 -18.27
C ALA A 410 -14.12 10.23 -17.88
N VAL A 411 -13.70 10.71 -16.70
CA VAL A 411 -12.35 10.50 -16.18
C VAL A 411 -12.22 9.04 -15.72
N LYS A 412 -11.49 8.24 -16.50
CA LYS A 412 -11.25 6.81 -16.21
C LYS A 412 -9.79 6.53 -15.86
N PHE A 413 -8.90 7.41 -16.28
CA PHE A 413 -7.48 7.40 -15.96
C PHE A 413 -7.08 8.74 -15.34
N VAL A 414 -6.20 8.68 -14.35
CA VAL A 414 -5.77 9.81 -13.53
C VAL A 414 -4.25 9.83 -13.42
N VAL A 415 -3.67 10.98 -13.07
CA VAL A 415 -2.25 11.08 -12.72
C VAL A 415 -2.08 10.86 -11.22
N HIS A 416 -1.24 9.91 -10.83
CA HIS A 416 -0.85 9.71 -9.44
C HIS A 416 0.62 9.29 -9.37
N GLN A 417 1.40 9.96 -8.51
CA GLN A 417 2.82 9.64 -8.27
C GLN A 417 3.67 9.54 -9.54
N GLY A 418 3.42 10.40 -10.54
CA GLY A 418 4.18 10.43 -11.79
C GLY A 418 3.81 9.34 -12.80
N ALA A 419 2.71 8.62 -12.58
CA ALA A 419 2.19 7.62 -13.50
C ALA A 419 0.74 7.93 -13.90
N ILE A 420 0.36 7.45 -15.09
CA ILE A 420 -1.02 7.39 -15.54
C ILE A 420 -1.62 6.11 -14.98
N CYS A 421 -2.62 6.26 -14.12
CA CYS A 421 -3.17 5.19 -13.30
C CYS A 421 -4.65 4.93 -13.61
N ALA A 422 -5.06 3.69 -13.42
CA ALA A 422 -6.47 3.31 -13.26
C ALA A 422 -6.75 2.97 -11.79
N ASN A 423 -8.00 3.11 -11.34
CA ASN A 423 -8.37 2.59 -10.04
C ASN A 423 -8.46 1.05 -10.09
N PHE A 424 -7.85 0.35 -9.13
CA PHE A 424 -7.89 -1.12 -9.04
C PHE A 424 -9.33 -1.67 -9.07
N ALA A 425 -10.28 -0.97 -8.46
CA ALA A 425 -11.69 -1.37 -8.47
C ALA A 425 -12.28 -1.43 -9.90
N GLU A 426 -11.77 -0.67 -10.86
CA GLU A 426 -12.24 -0.70 -12.25
C GLU A 426 -11.69 -1.88 -13.04
N VAL A 427 -10.55 -2.43 -12.61
CA VAL A 427 -9.83 -3.51 -13.31
C VAL A 427 -9.93 -4.86 -12.61
N VAL A 428 -10.33 -4.88 -11.33
CA VAL A 428 -10.43 -6.12 -10.55
C VAL A 428 -11.40 -7.10 -11.20
N ASP A 429 -10.97 -8.35 -11.33
CA ASP A 429 -11.82 -9.42 -11.82
C ASP A 429 -12.99 -9.67 -10.82
N PRO A 430 -14.24 -9.82 -11.29
CA PRO A 430 -15.38 -10.06 -10.40
C PRO A 430 -15.21 -11.28 -9.49
N VAL A 431 -14.54 -12.34 -9.97
CA VAL A 431 -14.20 -13.52 -9.17
C VAL A 431 -13.14 -13.17 -8.14
N ALA A 432 -12.15 -12.32 -8.43
CA ALA A 432 -11.19 -11.86 -7.42
C ALA A 432 -11.82 -10.96 -6.34
N ALA A 433 -12.85 -10.19 -6.70
CA ALA A 433 -13.58 -9.29 -5.79
C ALA A 433 -14.72 -9.96 -5.01
N TRP A 434 -14.96 -11.27 -5.20
CA TRP A 434 -16.16 -11.97 -4.72
C TRP A 434 -16.39 -11.91 -3.21
N ALA A 435 -15.31 -11.83 -2.43
CA ALA A 435 -15.40 -11.80 -0.97
C ALA A 435 -15.89 -10.44 -0.43
N THR A 436 -15.76 -9.36 -1.21
CA THR A 436 -16.11 -7.99 -0.79
C THR A 436 -16.69 -7.12 -1.94
N PRO A 437 -17.71 -7.60 -2.70
CA PRO A 437 -18.18 -6.93 -3.91
C PRO A 437 -18.79 -5.55 -3.64
N GLU A 438 -19.50 -5.40 -2.52
CA GLU A 438 -20.10 -4.12 -2.09
C GLU A 438 -19.03 -3.07 -1.77
N TYR A 439 -17.88 -3.49 -1.24
CA TYR A 439 -16.78 -2.57 -0.97
C TYR A 439 -16.24 -1.97 -2.27
N PHE A 440 -15.90 -2.79 -3.27
CA PHE A 440 -15.41 -2.28 -4.54
C PHE A 440 -16.46 -1.46 -5.30
N ALA A 441 -17.76 -1.77 -5.15
CA ALA A 441 -18.83 -0.92 -5.68
C ALA A 441 -18.84 0.49 -5.06
N ARG A 442 -18.61 0.59 -3.74
CA ARG A 442 -18.45 1.89 -3.06
C ARG A 442 -17.19 2.62 -3.52
N VAL A 443 -16.07 1.93 -3.68
CA VAL A 443 -14.82 2.53 -4.21
C VAL A 443 -15.04 3.13 -5.59
N ARG A 444 -15.72 2.44 -6.51
CA ARG A 444 -16.05 2.99 -7.84
C ARG A 444 -16.94 4.22 -7.76
N THR A 445 -17.94 4.19 -6.89
CA THR A 445 -18.87 5.31 -6.68
C THR A 445 -18.14 6.55 -6.17
N ASP A 446 -17.26 6.36 -5.18
CA ASP A 446 -16.45 7.45 -4.65
C ASP A 446 -15.44 7.96 -5.71
N PHE A 447 -14.82 7.03 -6.46
CA PHE A 447 -13.85 7.34 -7.51
C PHE A 447 -14.43 8.13 -8.70
N ALA A 448 -15.74 7.98 -8.97
CA ALA A 448 -16.39 8.64 -10.10
C ALA A 448 -16.35 10.18 -10.05
N ALA A 449 -16.12 10.77 -8.87
CA ALA A 449 -16.09 12.23 -8.64
C ALA A 449 -14.67 12.81 -8.46
N HIS A 450 -13.63 12.13 -8.95
CA HIS A 450 -12.24 12.55 -8.76
C HIS A 450 -11.75 13.50 -9.85
N ASP A 451 -10.80 14.36 -9.47
CA ASP A 451 -10.04 15.16 -10.41
C ASP A 451 -9.07 14.29 -11.21
N GLY A 452 -8.68 14.75 -12.40
CA GLY A 452 -7.73 14.05 -13.27
C GLY A 452 -6.31 13.89 -12.65
N VAL A 453 -6.03 14.57 -11.55
CA VAL A 453 -4.75 14.50 -10.82
C VAL A 453 -5.02 14.20 -9.35
N ILE A 454 -4.45 13.10 -8.86
CA ILE A 454 -4.56 12.66 -7.47
C ILE A 454 -3.30 13.09 -6.71
N PRO A 455 -3.44 13.72 -5.52
CA PRO A 455 -2.32 14.07 -4.67
C PRO A 455 -1.39 12.88 -4.39
N SER A 456 -0.08 13.14 -4.29
CA SER A 456 0.89 12.11 -3.93
C SER A 456 0.89 11.75 -2.44
N GLN A 457 0.30 12.62 -1.60
CA GLN A 457 0.22 12.48 -0.15
C GLN A 457 -1.23 12.39 0.33
N ASN A 458 -1.43 11.65 1.42
CA ASN A 458 -2.72 11.49 2.07
C ASN A 458 -2.82 12.43 3.28
N GLU A 459 -3.33 13.64 3.07
CA GLU A 459 -3.43 14.69 4.11
C GLU A 459 -4.29 14.29 5.32
N VAL A 460 -5.17 13.30 5.16
CA VAL A 460 -6.03 12.76 6.23
C VAL A 460 -5.29 11.86 7.22
N VAL A 461 -4.05 11.46 6.94
CA VAL A 461 -3.26 10.59 7.81
C VAL A 461 -2.64 11.40 8.95
N VAL A 462 -3.04 11.08 10.18
CA VAL A 462 -2.42 11.63 11.40
C VAL A 462 -1.05 10.99 11.59
N THR A 463 -0.01 11.81 11.75
CA THR A 463 1.39 11.36 11.84
C THR A 463 1.90 11.19 13.25
N GLU A 464 1.25 11.78 14.25
CA GLU A 464 1.76 11.82 15.62
C GLU A 464 0.62 11.85 16.63
N ILE A 465 0.85 11.28 17.81
CA ILE A 465 -0.09 11.25 18.93
C ILE A 465 0.61 11.51 20.25
N ASP A 466 -0.14 12.00 21.24
CA ASP A 466 0.32 12.07 22.63
C ASP A 466 -0.20 10.86 23.40
N VAL A 467 0.71 10.11 24.04
CA VAL A 467 0.37 8.94 24.87
C VAL A 467 1.10 9.01 26.21
N GLU A 468 0.41 8.67 27.29
CA GLU A 468 0.99 8.55 28.63
C GLU A 468 1.94 7.34 28.73
N ILE A 469 3.03 7.46 29.52
CA ILE A 469 4.05 6.41 29.64
C ILE A 469 3.43 5.13 30.20
N GLU A 470 2.59 5.22 31.23
CA GLU A 470 1.94 4.05 31.83
C GLU A 470 1.06 3.31 30.80
N THR A 471 0.35 4.06 29.96
CA THR A 471 -0.49 3.52 28.90
C THR A 471 0.33 2.83 27.81
N LEU A 472 1.49 3.36 27.45
CA LEU A 472 2.39 2.71 26.48
C LEU A 472 2.96 1.41 27.00
N LEU A 473 3.43 1.45 28.24
CA LEU A 473 4.03 0.31 28.91
C LEU A 473 3.03 -0.85 29.01
N THR A 474 1.79 -0.57 29.38
CA THR A 474 0.75 -1.60 29.49
C THR A 474 0.34 -2.21 28.14
N ARG A 475 0.41 -1.45 27.04
CA ARG A 475 -0.03 -1.89 25.71
C ARG A 475 1.04 -2.57 24.88
N LEU A 476 2.28 -2.09 24.91
CA LEU A 476 3.32 -2.55 23.99
C LEU A 476 4.13 -3.71 24.55
N SER A 477 4.45 -4.70 23.72
CA SER A 477 5.51 -5.67 24.02
C SER A 477 6.90 -5.02 24.04
N GLU A 478 7.87 -5.67 24.66
CA GLU A 478 9.27 -5.23 24.57
C GLU A 478 9.76 -5.16 23.12
N SER A 479 9.37 -6.13 22.29
CA SER A 479 9.66 -6.09 20.86
C SER A 479 9.00 -4.90 20.16
N GLN A 480 7.77 -4.53 20.54
CA GLN A 480 7.05 -3.38 20.01
C GLN A 480 7.66 -2.05 20.48
N LEU A 481 8.14 -2.01 21.73
CA LEU A 481 8.83 -0.85 22.31
C LEU A 481 10.08 -0.51 21.48
N ASN A 482 10.79 -1.52 20.97
CA ASN A 482 11.98 -1.32 20.14
C ASN A 482 11.69 -0.64 18.78
N TYR A 483 10.43 -0.54 18.35
CA TYR A 483 10.06 0.23 17.16
C TYR A 483 9.78 1.71 17.46
N LEU A 484 9.75 2.11 18.74
CA LEU A 484 9.60 3.52 19.12
C LEU A 484 10.94 4.27 18.99
N PRO A 485 10.92 5.61 18.88
CA PRO A 485 12.14 6.41 18.94
C PRO A 485 12.96 6.10 20.21
N GLN A 486 14.30 6.11 20.09
CA GLN A 486 15.20 5.75 21.19
C GLN A 486 14.92 6.55 22.47
N THR A 487 14.62 7.85 22.34
CA THR A 487 14.28 8.71 23.48
C THR A 487 13.06 8.22 24.24
N VAL A 488 12.01 7.79 23.53
CA VAL A 488 10.79 7.23 24.12
C VAL A 488 11.08 5.88 24.79
N GLN A 489 11.94 5.05 24.19
CA GLN A 489 12.35 3.78 24.80
C GLN A 489 13.06 4.00 26.14
N ASP A 490 13.99 4.97 26.17
CA ASP A 490 14.78 5.27 27.36
C ASP A 490 13.90 5.83 28.49
N GLU A 491 12.95 6.72 28.16
CA GLU A 491 11.95 7.24 29.11
C GLU A 491 11.05 6.13 29.67
N CYS A 492 10.57 5.23 28.81
CA CYS A 492 9.81 4.05 29.22
C CYS A 492 10.60 3.15 30.18
N ARG A 493 11.86 2.85 29.88
CA ARG A 493 12.74 1.99 30.69
C ARG A 493 13.15 2.63 32.01
N ALA A 494 13.26 3.95 32.06
CA ALA A 494 13.54 4.69 33.28
C ALA A 494 12.32 4.81 34.21
N HIS A 495 11.11 4.52 33.72
CA HIS A 495 9.89 4.69 34.50
C HIS A 495 9.81 3.68 35.67
N PRO A 496 9.44 4.12 36.90
CA PRO A 496 9.46 3.24 38.08
C PRO A 496 8.59 1.98 37.98
N ILE A 497 7.53 1.99 37.17
CA ILE A 497 6.61 0.84 37.01
C ILE A 497 7.16 -0.23 36.05
N TYR A 498 8.11 0.13 35.19
CA TYR A 498 8.59 -0.71 34.11
C TYR A 498 9.16 -2.06 34.62
N PRO A 499 10.01 -2.12 35.65
CA PRO A 499 10.56 -3.39 36.13
C PRO A 499 9.50 -4.41 36.56
N SER A 500 8.49 -3.97 37.33
CA SER A 500 7.41 -4.84 37.80
C SER A 500 6.55 -5.35 36.64
N MET A 501 6.20 -4.46 35.71
CA MET A 501 5.36 -4.78 34.57
C MET A 501 6.08 -5.70 33.56
N TYR A 502 7.33 -5.40 33.23
CA TYR A 502 8.15 -6.25 32.34
C TYR A 502 8.30 -7.66 32.91
N PHE A 503 8.63 -7.76 34.20
CA PHE A 503 8.73 -9.05 34.89
C PHE A 503 7.40 -9.84 34.84
N LEU A 504 6.28 -9.19 35.16
CA LEU A 504 4.95 -9.79 35.11
C LEU A 504 4.57 -10.26 33.71
N LYS A 505 4.92 -9.48 32.68
CA LYS A 505 4.67 -9.83 31.28
C LYS A 505 5.43 -11.08 30.87
N GLU A 506 6.70 -11.20 31.26
CA GLU A 506 7.50 -12.39 30.95
C GLU A 506 6.98 -13.64 31.70
N VAL A 507 6.50 -13.48 32.93
CA VAL A 507 5.78 -14.53 33.66
C VAL A 507 4.49 -14.93 32.91
N ALA A 508 3.69 -13.95 32.47
CA ALA A 508 2.43 -14.18 31.78
C ALA A 508 2.58 -14.92 30.45
N ARG A 509 3.70 -14.64 29.76
CA ARG A 509 4.11 -15.26 28.50
C ARG A 509 4.74 -16.63 28.67
N GLY A 510 4.93 -17.09 29.91
CA GLY A 510 5.62 -18.34 30.19
C GLY A 510 7.11 -18.31 29.85
N SER A 511 7.74 -17.13 29.77
CA SER A 511 9.18 -16.95 29.49
C SER A 511 10.02 -17.20 30.75
N GLN A 512 9.93 -18.41 31.32
CA GLN A 512 10.49 -18.71 32.65
C GLN A 512 11.97 -18.32 32.79
N ASP A 513 12.82 -18.68 31.83
CA ASP A 513 14.26 -18.41 31.89
C ASP A 513 14.56 -16.90 31.89
N VAL A 514 13.78 -16.12 31.13
CA VAL A 514 13.92 -14.66 31.06
C VAL A 514 13.47 -14.02 32.38
N ALA A 515 12.34 -14.49 32.93
CA ALA A 515 11.82 -14.01 34.21
C ALA A 515 12.76 -14.34 35.38
N GLU A 516 13.33 -15.56 35.41
CA GLU A 516 14.29 -15.99 36.43
C GLU A 516 15.58 -15.17 36.34
N ALA A 517 16.15 -15.02 35.14
CA ALA A 517 17.33 -14.18 34.91
C ALA A 517 17.10 -12.69 35.24
N PHE A 518 15.85 -12.21 35.16
CA PHE A 518 15.49 -10.86 35.58
C PHE A 518 15.49 -10.73 37.11
N LEU A 519 14.91 -11.69 37.83
CA LEU A 519 14.92 -11.74 39.30
C LEU A 519 16.32 -11.90 39.89
N ASP A 520 17.20 -12.64 39.22
CA ASP A 520 18.58 -12.85 39.68
C ASP A 520 19.38 -11.55 39.70
N ARG A 521 19.15 -10.68 38.71
CA ARG A 521 19.82 -9.38 38.56
C ARG A 521 19.18 -8.26 39.39
N ALA A 522 17.95 -8.44 39.87
CA ALA A 522 17.24 -7.41 40.62
C ALA A 522 17.71 -7.31 42.07
N GLU A 523 18.22 -6.13 42.46
CA GLU A 523 18.60 -5.82 43.85
C GLU A 523 17.37 -5.84 44.79
N ASN A 524 16.19 -5.48 44.27
CA ASN A 524 14.92 -5.37 45.00
C ASN A 524 13.95 -6.53 44.69
N LYS A 525 14.46 -7.75 44.48
CA LYS A 525 13.65 -8.91 44.04
C LYS A 525 12.40 -9.19 44.90
N GLN A 526 12.47 -9.03 46.22
CA GLN A 526 11.30 -9.21 47.09
C GLN A 526 10.22 -8.15 46.81
N THR A 527 10.61 -6.90 46.54
CA THR A 527 9.67 -5.85 46.15
C THR A 527 8.99 -6.20 44.83
N LEU A 528 9.74 -6.68 43.82
CA LEU A 528 9.18 -7.12 42.54
C LEU A 528 8.15 -8.26 42.72
N LEU A 529 8.48 -9.27 43.52
CA LEU A 529 7.59 -10.41 43.79
C LEU A 529 6.30 -10.00 44.53
N LYS A 530 6.36 -8.94 45.35
CA LYS A 530 5.23 -8.43 46.14
C LYS A 530 4.37 -7.40 45.40
N THR A 531 4.89 -6.76 44.35
CA THR A 531 4.25 -5.62 43.68
C THR A 531 3.27 -6.09 42.60
N PRO A 532 1.97 -5.79 42.73
CA PRO A 532 1.02 -5.99 41.65
C PRO A 532 1.28 -4.99 40.52
N ALA A 533 1.05 -5.41 39.28
CA ALA A 533 0.97 -4.47 38.16
C ALA A 533 -0.09 -4.92 37.15
N ILE A 534 -0.43 -4.01 36.26
CA ILE A 534 -1.35 -4.27 35.15
C ILE A 534 -0.56 -4.89 34.00
N PHE A 535 -1.02 -6.03 33.48
CA PHE A 535 -0.45 -6.66 32.30
C PHE A 535 -1.52 -7.47 31.55
N THR A 536 -1.27 -7.70 30.27
CA THR A 536 -2.12 -8.53 29.41
C THR A 536 -1.35 -9.77 28.97
N ASP A 537 -1.96 -10.94 29.11
CA ASP A 537 -1.39 -12.20 28.64
C ASP A 537 -1.62 -12.44 27.13
N TYR A 538 -1.19 -13.59 26.62
CA TYR A 538 -1.34 -13.90 25.19
C TYR A 538 -2.79 -14.11 24.73
N SER A 539 -3.71 -14.40 25.63
CA SER A 539 -5.14 -14.58 25.33
C SER A 539 -5.92 -13.27 25.42
N GLY A 540 -5.25 -12.15 25.62
CA GLY A 540 -5.89 -10.83 25.72
C GLY A 540 -6.58 -10.59 27.06
N ARG A 541 -6.24 -11.36 28.11
CA ARG A 541 -6.76 -11.13 29.47
C ARG A 541 -5.88 -10.13 30.20
N THR A 542 -6.47 -9.06 30.71
CA THR A 542 -5.78 -8.03 31.48
C THR A 542 -5.99 -8.23 32.98
N PHE A 543 -4.90 -8.43 33.71
CA PHE A 543 -4.88 -8.64 35.16
C PHE A 543 -4.27 -7.44 35.87
N ASN A 544 -4.62 -7.26 37.14
CA ASN A 544 -3.87 -6.42 38.10
C ASN A 544 -3.50 -7.27 39.32
N CYS A 545 -2.37 -7.96 39.26
CA CYS A 545 -1.96 -8.92 40.28
C CYS A 545 -0.43 -9.11 40.32
N THR A 546 0.07 -9.88 41.28
CA THR A 546 1.49 -10.27 41.34
C THR A 546 1.78 -11.46 40.42
N ALA A 547 3.06 -11.69 40.15
CA ALA A 547 3.51 -12.78 39.28
C ALA A 547 3.07 -14.15 39.81
N TYR A 548 3.08 -14.30 41.13
CA TYR A 548 2.66 -15.55 41.75
C TYR A 548 1.15 -15.76 41.70
N GLU A 549 0.34 -14.71 41.89
CA GLU A 549 -1.12 -14.79 41.75
C GLU A 549 -1.53 -15.23 40.35
N TYR A 550 -0.91 -14.65 39.30
CA TYR A 550 -1.17 -15.08 37.93
C TYR A 550 -0.69 -16.51 37.67
N ALA A 551 0.53 -16.86 38.07
CA ALA A 551 1.05 -18.22 37.87
C ALA A 551 0.21 -19.28 38.60
N TYR A 552 -0.36 -18.92 39.75
CA TYR A 552 -1.30 -19.74 40.49
C TYR A 552 -2.63 -19.89 39.76
N TRP A 553 -3.27 -18.76 39.40
CA TRP A 553 -4.51 -18.74 38.65
C TRP A 553 -4.39 -19.52 37.33
N ALA A 554 -3.34 -19.28 36.56
CA ALA A 554 -3.07 -19.95 35.29
C ALA A 554 -2.74 -21.45 35.45
N LYS A 555 -2.52 -21.93 36.68
CA LYS A 555 -2.00 -23.27 36.99
C LYS A 555 -0.61 -23.58 36.40
N ASP A 556 0.24 -22.56 36.18
CA ASP A 556 1.63 -22.76 35.75
C ASP A 556 2.54 -23.10 36.94
N THR A 557 2.53 -24.38 37.31
CA THR A 557 3.24 -24.88 38.49
C THR A 557 4.76 -24.89 38.32
N HIS A 558 5.26 -24.92 37.08
CA HIS A 558 6.69 -24.75 36.80
C HIS A 558 7.14 -23.31 37.11
N MET A 559 6.35 -22.32 36.71
CA MET A 559 6.60 -20.91 37.01
C MET A 559 6.46 -20.64 38.52
N GLN A 560 5.46 -21.20 39.19
CA GLN A 560 5.31 -21.09 40.65
C GLN A 560 6.55 -21.60 41.40
N ARG A 561 7.05 -22.80 41.04
CA ARG A 561 8.28 -23.36 41.63
C ARG A 561 9.50 -22.47 41.40
N MET A 562 9.61 -21.83 40.24
CA MET A 562 10.67 -20.85 39.99
C MET A 562 10.53 -19.64 40.92
N LEU A 563 9.36 -19.02 40.97
CA LEU A 563 9.10 -17.85 41.80
C LEU A 563 9.35 -18.13 43.29
N GLU A 564 8.89 -19.27 43.79
CA GLU A 564 9.10 -19.69 45.19
C GLU A 564 10.57 -19.75 45.58
N ARG A 565 11.46 -20.21 44.68
CA ARG A 565 12.92 -20.29 44.96
C ARG A 565 13.53 -18.92 45.30
N HIS A 566 12.91 -17.83 44.87
CA HIS A 566 13.37 -16.47 45.14
C HIS A 566 12.63 -15.77 46.29
N MET A 567 11.60 -16.37 46.89
CA MET A 567 10.84 -15.75 47.98
C MET A 567 11.46 -15.99 49.36
N ASP A 568 11.57 -14.94 50.15
CA ASP A 568 11.80 -15.04 51.59
C ASP A 568 10.53 -15.45 52.36
N GLU A 569 10.65 -15.70 53.67
CA GLU A 569 9.53 -16.15 54.50
C GLU A 569 8.41 -15.09 54.61
N GLU A 570 8.75 -13.80 54.61
CA GLU A 570 7.77 -12.71 54.62
C GLU A 570 6.94 -12.71 53.34
N THR A 571 7.62 -12.77 52.18
CA THR A 571 7.01 -12.80 50.86
C THR A 571 6.16 -14.06 50.69
N ARG A 572 6.62 -15.23 51.16
CA ARG A 572 5.82 -16.46 51.19
C ARG A 572 4.54 -16.31 52.00
N ALA A 573 4.62 -15.75 53.20
CA ALA A 573 3.45 -15.53 54.05
C ALA A 573 2.44 -14.55 53.41
N GLN A 574 2.94 -13.50 52.76
CA GLN A 574 2.09 -12.57 52.02
C GLN A 574 1.43 -13.24 50.81
N MET A 575 2.19 -13.99 50.01
CA MET A 575 1.62 -14.73 48.87
C MET A 575 0.58 -15.74 49.33
N LEU A 576 0.81 -16.46 50.43
CA LEU A 576 -0.19 -17.38 51.00
C LEU A 576 -1.52 -16.66 51.32
N THR A 577 -1.43 -15.46 51.88
CA THR A 577 -2.62 -14.64 52.18
C THR A 577 -3.38 -14.26 50.90
N ARG A 578 -2.65 -13.82 49.87
CA ARG A 578 -3.23 -13.43 48.57
C ARG A 578 -3.87 -14.62 47.85
N ILE A 579 -3.23 -15.78 47.89
CA ILE A 579 -3.74 -17.01 47.27
C ILE A 579 -4.98 -17.52 48.00
N ASN A 580 -5.02 -17.44 49.33
CA ASN A 580 -6.25 -17.73 50.08
C ASN A 580 -7.40 -16.79 49.70
N ALA A 581 -7.10 -15.52 49.36
CA ALA A 581 -8.12 -14.59 48.86
C ALA A 581 -8.61 -14.97 47.47
N ILE A 582 -7.73 -15.42 46.56
CA ILE A 582 -8.11 -15.93 45.24
C ILE A 582 -9.00 -17.17 45.36
N GLU A 583 -8.69 -18.10 46.26
CA GLU A 583 -9.52 -19.28 46.52
C GLU A 583 -10.92 -18.90 47.05
N ALA A 584 -11.02 -17.84 47.85
CA ALA A 584 -12.27 -17.42 48.46
C ALA A 584 -13.14 -16.55 47.52
N ALA A 585 -12.53 -15.68 46.72
CA ALA A 585 -13.21 -14.62 45.99
C ALA A 585 -12.91 -14.57 44.49
N GLY A 586 -11.95 -15.37 44.00
CA GLY A 586 -11.47 -15.35 42.63
C GLY A 586 -10.46 -14.23 42.35
N LEU A 587 -9.69 -14.40 41.26
CA LEU A 587 -8.85 -13.38 40.66
C LEU A 587 -9.65 -12.66 39.57
N ARG A 588 -9.70 -11.33 39.63
CA ARG A 588 -10.40 -10.48 38.66
C ARG A 588 -9.53 -10.18 37.46
N TYR A 589 -10.12 -10.21 36.27
CA TYR A 589 -9.47 -9.81 35.02
C TYR A 589 -10.49 -9.29 34.01
N GLN A 590 -10.02 -8.52 33.03
CA GLN A 590 -10.83 -8.09 31.89
C GLN A 590 -10.46 -8.90 30.65
N GLN A 591 -11.47 -9.31 29.87
CA GLN A 591 -11.27 -9.93 28.56
C GLN A 591 -12.41 -9.47 27.63
N HIS A 592 -12.07 -9.04 26.43
CA HIS A 592 -13.06 -8.54 25.45
C HIS A 592 -14.02 -7.44 25.97
N GLY A 593 -13.58 -6.63 26.95
CA GLY A 593 -14.39 -5.58 27.57
C GLY A 593 -15.32 -6.05 28.69
N GLU A 594 -15.33 -7.35 29.00
CA GLU A 594 -16.11 -7.93 30.10
C GLU A 594 -15.21 -8.19 31.32
N GLU A 595 -15.75 -8.00 32.52
CA GLU A 595 -15.07 -8.35 33.77
C GLU A 595 -15.37 -9.82 34.12
N HIS A 596 -14.31 -10.58 34.37
CA HIS A 596 -14.38 -11.97 34.80
C HIS A 596 -13.76 -12.14 36.19
N CYS A 597 -14.16 -13.19 36.88
CA CYS A 597 -13.62 -13.54 38.19
C CYS A 597 -13.62 -15.05 38.39
N SER A 598 -12.45 -15.65 38.56
CA SER A 598 -12.32 -17.09 38.84
C SER A 598 -11.11 -17.38 39.72
N ALA A 599 -11.16 -18.44 40.52
CA ALA A 599 -10.02 -18.84 41.35
C ALA A 599 -8.85 -19.38 40.50
N HIS A 600 -9.20 -20.05 39.38
CA HIS A 600 -8.25 -20.73 38.50
C HIS A 600 -8.67 -20.59 37.03
N PHE A 601 -7.74 -20.86 36.12
CA PHE A 601 -8.00 -21.03 34.71
C PHE A 601 -8.86 -22.28 34.49
N ASP A 602 -9.91 -22.13 33.68
CA ASP A 602 -10.85 -23.19 33.36
C ASP A 602 -10.49 -23.86 32.03
N PHE A 603 -10.11 -25.14 32.09
CA PHE A 603 -9.88 -25.97 30.90
C PHE A 603 -11.19 -26.43 30.23
N GLY A 604 -12.34 -26.18 30.86
CA GLY A 604 -13.68 -26.58 30.42
C GLY A 604 -13.96 -26.28 28.96
N PRO A 605 -13.83 -25.02 28.48
CA PRO A 605 -14.13 -24.67 27.08
C PRO A 605 -13.35 -25.50 26.06
N LEU A 606 -12.04 -25.70 26.27
CA LEU A 606 -11.23 -26.51 25.36
C LEU A 606 -11.61 -28.00 25.42
N LYS A 607 -11.81 -28.56 26.62
CA LYS A 607 -12.26 -29.95 26.80
C LYS A 607 -13.61 -30.18 26.11
N GLN A 608 -14.55 -29.25 26.25
CA GLN A 608 -15.87 -29.33 25.64
C GLN A 608 -15.80 -29.26 24.11
N ALA A 609 -15.00 -28.34 23.55
CA ALA A 609 -14.83 -28.23 22.09
C ALA A 609 -14.21 -29.50 21.50
N LEU A 610 -13.15 -30.04 22.12
CA LEU A 610 -12.52 -31.29 21.71
C LEU A 610 -13.50 -32.48 21.82
N GLN A 611 -14.25 -32.57 22.93
CA GLN A 611 -15.25 -33.62 23.13
C GLN A 611 -16.40 -33.54 22.12
N ALA A 612 -16.90 -32.34 21.82
CA ALA A 612 -17.95 -32.14 20.83
C ALA A 612 -17.48 -32.57 19.43
N PHE A 613 -16.24 -32.24 19.06
CA PHE A 613 -15.64 -32.71 17.82
C PHE A 613 -15.57 -34.24 17.77
N VAL A 614 -15.03 -34.88 18.81
CA VAL A 614 -14.92 -36.35 18.89
C VAL A 614 -16.28 -37.03 18.79
N ASN A 615 -17.30 -36.50 19.48
CA ASN A 615 -18.64 -37.09 19.50
C ASN A 615 -19.36 -36.97 18.15
N GLY A 616 -19.12 -35.88 17.41
CA GLY A 616 -19.79 -35.62 16.13
C GLY A 616 -19.08 -36.21 14.92
N TYR A 617 -17.75 -36.43 14.99
CA TYR A 617 -16.90 -36.70 13.83
C TYR A 617 -17.41 -37.85 12.94
N ASP A 618 -17.64 -39.03 13.53
CA ASP A 618 -18.04 -40.21 12.76
C ASP A 618 -19.38 -39.97 12.04
N GLY A 619 -20.36 -39.37 12.74
CA GLY A 619 -21.66 -39.05 12.16
C GLY A 619 -21.60 -37.98 11.06
N TRP A 620 -20.68 -37.01 11.16
CA TRP A 620 -20.48 -36.01 10.11
C TRP A 620 -19.77 -36.59 8.90
N CYS A 621 -18.82 -37.49 9.10
CA CYS A 621 -18.14 -38.20 8.01
C CYS A 621 -19.11 -39.12 7.26
N ASP A 622 -19.91 -39.91 7.98
CA ASP A 622 -20.92 -40.79 7.39
C ASP A 622 -21.98 -40.02 6.57
N ALA A 623 -22.21 -38.74 6.91
CA ALA A 623 -23.16 -37.85 6.24
C ALA A 623 -22.52 -36.91 5.21
N ASP A 624 -21.21 -37.04 4.91
CA ASP A 624 -20.44 -36.12 4.06
C ASP A 624 -20.58 -34.63 4.44
N ASN A 625 -20.79 -34.32 5.73
CA ASN A 625 -21.04 -32.96 6.21
C ASN A 625 -19.73 -32.23 6.57
N LEU A 626 -18.99 -31.83 5.54
CA LEU A 626 -17.73 -31.10 5.67
C LEU A 626 -17.86 -29.76 6.42
N ILE A 627 -19.02 -29.11 6.32
CA ILE A 627 -19.29 -27.83 7.00
C ILE A 627 -19.31 -28.04 8.52
N ALA A 628 -20.00 -29.06 9.01
CA ALA A 628 -20.05 -29.35 10.45
C ALA A 628 -18.68 -29.72 11.02
N ILE A 629 -17.87 -30.50 10.28
CA ILE A 629 -16.49 -30.81 10.67
C ILE A 629 -15.67 -29.52 10.77
N GLN A 630 -15.79 -28.63 9.79
CA GLN A 630 -15.11 -27.34 9.79
C GLN A 630 -15.53 -26.48 10.98
N GLU A 631 -16.83 -26.29 11.21
CA GLU A 631 -17.33 -25.47 12.32
C GLU A 631 -16.86 -25.99 13.69
N ALA A 632 -16.92 -27.31 13.90
CA ALA A 632 -16.42 -27.93 15.13
C ALA A 632 -14.90 -27.77 15.28
N TRP A 633 -14.14 -27.90 14.19
CA TRP A 633 -12.69 -27.68 14.21
C TRP A 633 -12.34 -26.22 14.54
N ILE A 634 -13.05 -25.27 13.95
CA ILE A 634 -12.89 -23.85 14.26
C ILE A 634 -13.22 -23.57 15.73
N ALA A 635 -14.25 -24.21 16.30
CA ALA A 635 -14.56 -24.07 17.72
C ALA A 635 -13.41 -24.53 18.63
N VAL A 636 -12.72 -25.63 18.28
CA VAL A 636 -11.48 -26.04 18.98
C VAL A 636 -10.41 -24.94 18.88
N GLY A 637 -10.20 -24.39 17.68
CA GLY A 637 -9.23 -23.33 17.46
C GLY A 637 -9.53 -22.07 18.28
N LYS A 638 -10.81 -21.70 18.44
CA LYS A 638 -11.23 -20.58 19.29
C LYS A 638 -10.86 -20.82 20.74
N ALA A 639 -11.16 -22.01 21.27
CA ALA A 639 -10.79 -22.36 22.64
C ALA A 639 -9.27 -22.43 22.84
N GLN A 640 -8.50 -22.80 21.82
CA GLN A 640 -7.04 -22.80 21.82
C GLN A 640 -6.41 -21.40 21.84
N CYS A 641 -7.10 -20.36 21.36
CA CYS A 641 -6.65 -18.97 21.52
C CYS A 641 -6.68 -18.50 22.99
N ASP A 642 -7.56 -19.09 23.79
CA ASP A 642 -7.83 -18.65 25.16
C ASP A 642 -7.00 -19.36 26.25
N ILE A 643 -6.10 -20.28 25.88
CA ILE A 643 -5.29 -21.01 26.87
C ILE A 643 -4.08 -20.20 27.36
N PRO A 644 -3.66 -20.33 28.63
CA PRO A 644 -2.41 -19.75 29.12
C PRO A 644 -1.18 -20.31 28.38
N ALA A 645 -0.11 -19.50 28.35
CA ALA A 645 1.11 -19.82 27.62
C ALA A 645 1.69 -21.21 27.95
N HIS A 646 1.64 -21.64 29.20
CA HIS A 646 2.19 -22.93 29.61
C HIS A 646 1.43 -24.13 29.00
N VAL A 647 0.13 -24.00 28.76
CA VAL A 647 -0.67 -25.03 28.07
C VAL A 647 -0.28 -25.10 26.59
N ALA A 648 -0.13 -23.94 25.94
CA ALA A 648 0.36 -23.87 24.56
C ALA A 648 1.80 -24.42 24.43
N GLN A 649 2.64 -24.23 25.45
CA GLN A 649 3.98 -24.81 25.51
C GLN A 649 3.94 -26.34 25.60
N GLU A 650 3.00 -26.93 26.35
CA GLU A 650 2.79 -28.38 26.39
C GLU A 650 2.45 -28.95 25.01
N TYR A 651 1.61 -28.24 24.24
CA TYR A 651 1.39 -28.55 22.83
C TYR A 651 2.72 -28.48 22.05
N CYS A 652 3.44 -27.36 22.17
CA CYS A 652 4.63 -27.01 21.37
C CYS A 652 5.93 -27.74 21.71
N ARG A 653 5.92 -28.64 22.70
CA ARG A 653 7.09 -29.46 23.06
C ARG A 653 7.66 -30.19 21.84
N LYS A 654 8.96 -30.45 21.77
CA LYS A 654 9.56 -31.21 20.63
C LYS A 654 9.95 -32.64 21.02
N ASP A 655 9.99 -32.91 22.31
CA ASP A 655 10.52 -34.12 22.92
C ASP A 655 9.45 -35.19 23.20
N ARG A 656 8.14 -34.85 23.12
CA ARG A 656 7.04 -35.83 23.27
C ARG A 656 5.76 -35.47 22.52
N SER A 657 4.96 -36.46 22.17
CA SER A 657 3.57 -36.34 21.65
C SER A 657 2.55 -36.36 22.80
N PHE A 658 1.26 -36.17 22.49
CA PHE A 658 0.16 -36.40 23.43
C PHE A 658 -0.35 -37.85 23.43
N ALA A 659 0.10 -38.67 22.48
CA ALA A 659 -0.11 -40.11 22.47
C ALA A 659 1.24 -40.84 22.59
N PRO A 660 1.45 -41.70 23.61
CA PRO A 660 0.55 -41.97 24.75
C PRO A 660 0.38 -40.75 25.67
N VAL A 661 -0.70 -40.75 26.48
CA VAL A 661 -1.04 -39.65 27.39
C VAL A 661 0.14 -39.35 28.34
N PRO A 662 0.71 -38.13 28.32
CA PRO A 662 1.83 -37.78 29.16
C PRO A 662 1.49 -37.77 30.65
N THR A 663 2.50 -37.95 31.50
CA THR A 663 2.31 -37.86 32.97
C THR A 663 2.24 -36.42 33.47
N PHE A 664 2.81 -35.46 32.74
CA PHE A 664 2.93 -34.03 33.09
C PHE A 664 3.66 -33.75 34.41
N LYS A 665 4.47 -34.70 34.89
CA LYS A 665 5.23 -34.62 36.15
C LYS A 665 6.73 -34.36 35.95
N GLU A 666 7.11 -33.90 34.76
CA GLU A 666 8.50 -33.58 34.46
C GLU A 666 9.01 -32.42 35.34
N GLU A 667 10.32 -32.39 35.59
CA GLU A 667 10.92 -31.33 36.41
C GLU A 667 10.83 -29.95 35.72
N SER A 668 11.07 -29.94 34.40
CA SER A 668 11.09 -28.74 33.57
C SER A 668 10.08 -28.82 32.42
N LEU A 669 9.62 -27.65 31.98
CA LEU A 669 8.77 -27.44 30.81
C LEU A 669 9.53 -26.63 29.77
N PRO A 670 9.82 -27.19 28.58
CA PRO A 670 10.39 -26.41 27.48
C PRO A 670 9.47 -25.24 27.09
N ARG A 671 9.95 -24.00 27.24
CA ARG A 671 9.15 -22.77 27.06
C ARG A 671 8.98 -22.32 25.59
N GLY A 672 8.92 -23.26 24.65
CA GLY A 672 8.76 -22.97 23.22
C GLY A 672 7.29 -22.78 22.81
N LEU A 673 7.03 -21.82 21.93
CA LEU A 673 5.69 -21.53 21.35
C LEU A 673 5.68 -21.65 19.83
N THR A 674 6.67 -22.35 19.26
CA THR A 674 6.80 -22.51 17.82
C THR A 674 5.94 -23.66 17.33
N ILE A 675 5.16 -23.39 16.29
CA ILE A 675 4.34 -24.38 15.58
C ILE A 675 4.78 -24.45 14.12
N TYR A 676 4.49 -25.57 13.46
CA TYR A 676 4.69 -25.70 12.02
C TYR A 676 3.35 -25.51 11.31
N ASN A 677 3.28 -24.53 10.43
CA ASN A 677 2.07 -24.21 9.69
C ASN A 677 2.14 -24.81 8.29
N TRP A 678 1.40 -25.89 8.06
CA TRP A 678 1.38 -26.58 6.77
C TRP A 678 0.82 -25.72 5.64
N SER A 679 -0.04 -24.76 5.96
CA SER A 679 -0.64 -23.86 4.98
C SER A 679 0.39 -22.90 4.38
N THR A 680 1.38 -22.49 5.19
CA THR A 680 2.43 -21.53 4.78
C THR A 680 3.78 -22.20 4.58
N GLY A 681 3.93 -23.46 4.97
CA GLY A 681 5.20 -24.19 4.96
C GLY A 681 6.24 -23.66 5.95
N CYS A 682 5.84 -22.79 6.89
CA CYS A 682 6.76 -22.05 7.77
C CYS A 682 6.57 -22.38 9.24
N HIS A 683 7.59 -22.04 10.05
CA HIS A 683 7.48 -22.04 11.49
C HIS A 683 6.94 -20.70 11.98
N ASP A 684 5.84 -20.75 12.72
CA ASP A 684 5.15 -19.57 13.26
C ASP A 684 5.09 -19.65 14.80
N SER A 685 4.68 -18.56 15.46
CA SER A 685 4.36 -18.57 16.89
C SER A 685 2.86 -18.82 17.12
N TRP A 686 2.52 -19.65 18.11
CA TRP A 686 1.13 -20.01 18.48
C TRP A 686 0.20 -18.79 18.54
N PHE A 687 0.64 -17.69 19.15
CA PHE A 687 -0.19 -16.50 19.39
C PHE A 687 -0.04 -15.39 18.34
N SER A 688 0.77 -15.59 17.29
CA SER A 688 0.98 -14.58 16.24
C SER A 688 0.26 -14.90 14.93
N GLN A 689 -0.55 -15.96 14.88
CA GLN A 689 -1.13 -16.44 13.63
C GLN A 689 -2.49 -15.81 13.33
N ALA A 690 -2.57 -15.12 12.18
CA ALA A 690 -3.82 -14.71 11.57
C ALA A 690 -4.58 -15.94 11.02
N GLY A 691 -5.33 -16.63 11.88
CA GLY A 691 -6.16 -17.77 11.45
C GLY A 691 -6.50 -18.80 12.52
N LEU A 692 -5.79 -18.85 13.65
CA LEU A 692 -6.17 -19.75 14.74
C LEU A 692 -7.57 -19.36 15.24
N GLY A 693 -8.50 -20.33 15.29
CA GLY A 693 -9.89 -20.09 15.69
C GLY A 693 -10.78 -19.36 14.67
N SER A 694 -10.27 -19.08 13.47
CA SER A 694 -11.06 -18.52 12.36
C SER A 694 -10.90 -19.29 11.04
N LYS A 695 -9.74 -19.91 10.83
CA LYS A 695 -9.39 -20.70 9.65
C LYS A 695 -8.93 -22.12 9.99
N PHE A 696 -8.34 -22.33 11.16
CA PHE A 696 -7.83 -23.64 11.59
C PHE A 696 -7.76 -23.78 13.12
N ALA A 697 -7.47 -25.00 13.57
CA ALA A 697 -7.05 -25.34 14.92
C ALA A 697 -5.77 -26.19 14.89
N LEU A 698 -5.21 -26.45 16.06
CA LEU A 698 -3.93 -27.13 16.24
C LEU A 698 -4.16 -28.54 16.80
N LEU A 699 -3.32 -29.47 16.35
CA LEU A 699 -3.36 -30.87 16.78
C LEU A 699 -1.96 -31.31 17.23
N ARG A 700 -1.87 -32.11 18.31
CA ARG A 700 -0.60 -32.66 18.78
C ARG A 700 -0.49 -34.17 18.57
N TRP A 701 -0.43 -34.59 17.30
CA TRP A 701 -0.39 -36.01 16.92
C TRP A 701 1.02 -36.64 16.91
N SER A 702 2.08 -35.87 16.63
CA SER A 702 3.45 -36.38 16.46
C SER A 702 4.47 -35.59 17.31
N PHE A 703 5.78 -35.70 17.01
CA PHE A 703 6.84 -34.90 17.63
C PHE A 703 6.78 -33.39 17.25
N GLN A 704 5.81 -32.97 16.44
CA GLN A 704 5.59 -31.57 16.06
C GLN A 704 4.12 -31.16 16.26
N VAL A 705 3.89 -29.91 16.65
CA VAL A 705 2.56 -29.26 16.56
C VAL A 705 2.36 -28.81 15.14
N THR A 706 1.25 -29.21 14.57
CA THR A 706 0.91 -28.89 13.18
C THR A 706 -0.37 -28.08 13.14
N ALA A 707 -0.30 -26.90 12.51
CA ALA A 707 -1.51 -26.20 12.08
C ALA A 707 -2.08 -26.96 10.90
N ASN A 708 -3.21 -27.61 11.12
CA ASN A 708 -3.91 -28.38 10.10
C ASN A 708 -5.06 -27.56 9.56
N LEU A 709 -5.01 -27.32 8.25
CA LEU A 709 -6.18 -26.88 7.48
C LEU A 709 -7.35 -27.82 7.71
N VAL A 710 -8.55 -27.28 7.52
CA VAL A 710 -9.88 -27.89 7.70
C VAL A 710 -10.02 -29.34 7.21
N LEU A 711 -9.18 -29.79 6.27
CA LEU A 711 -9.40 -31.01 5.50
C LEU A 711 -8.91 -32.33 6.13
N TRP A 712 -8.16 -32.32 7.25
CA TRP A 712 -7.53 -33.57 7.78
C TRP A 712 -7.42 -33.75 9.32
N PRO A 713 -8.25 -33.17 10.21
CA PRO A 713 -8.24 -33.59 11.62
C PRO A 713 -8.79 -35.02 11.76
N THR A 714 -8.02 -35.95 12.32
CA THR A 714 -8.50 -37.33 12.60
C THR A 714 -9.17 -37.41 13.97
N SER A 715 -10.27 -38.16 14.08
CA SER A 715 -10.95 -38.42 15.37
C SER A 715 -9.99 -38.89 16.46
N GLU A 716 -9.09 -39.81 16.12
CA GLU A 716 -8.10 -40.34 17.06
C GLU A 716 -7.16 -39.24 17.59
N GLY A 717 -6.79 -38.25 16.78
CA GLY A 717 -5.91 -37.19 17.24
C GLY A 717 -6.57 -36.25 18.20
N VAL A 718 -7.83 -35.93 17.93
CA VAL A 718 -8.60 -35.08 18.83
C VAL A 718 -8.88 -35.82 20.15
N LYS A 719 -9.07 -37.15 20.11
CA LYS A 719 -9.15 -37.99 21.34
C LYS A 719 -7.85 -37.95 22.14
N ALA A 720 -6.69 -38.03 21.49
CA ALA A 720 -5.40 -37.95 22.16
C ALA A 720 -5.19 -36.59 22.85
N ASP A 721 -5.52 -35.50 22.15
CA ASP A 721 -5.47 -34.14 22.70
C ASP A 721 -6.44 -33.99 23.89
N LEU A 722 -7.68 -34.48 23.76
CA LEU A 722 -8.66 -34.42 24.85
C LEU A 722 -8.17 -35.16 26.10
N ALA A 723 -7.63 -36.36 25.93
CA ALA A 723 -7.10 -37.16 27.04
C ALA A 723 -5.89 -36.47 27.69
N ALA A 724 -4.98 -35.93 26.89
CA ALA A 724 -3.81 -35.20 27.38
C ALA A 724 -4.19 -33.91 28.12
N ILE A 725 -5.11 -33.11 27.59
CA ILE A 725 -5.56 -31.87 28.22
C ILE A 725 -6.35 -32.13 29.51
N SER A 726 -7.17 -33.18 29.52
CA SER A 726 -7.86 -33.61 30.75
C SER A 726 -6.84 -34.03 31.82
N ARG A 727 -5.82 -34.81 31.43
CA ARG A 727 -4.77 -35.23 32.35
C ARG A 727 -3.90 -34.08 32.85
N LEU A 728 -3.58 -33.12 31.98
CA LEU A 728 -2.84 -31.92 32.36
C LEU A 728 -3.62 -31.12 33.43
N ASP A 729 -4.91 -30.88 33.22
CA ASP A 729 -5.76 -30.17 34.18
C ASP A 729 -5.81 -30.86 35.54
N GLU A 730 -5.96 -32.19 35.57
CA GLU A 730 -5.89 -32.99 36.80
C GLU A 730 -4.56 -32.78 37.54
N VAL A 731 -3.44 -32.98 36.84
CA VAL A 731 -2.09 -32.91 37.43
C VAL A 731 -1.80 -31.50 37.95
N ARG A 732 -2.12 -30.46 37.18
CA ARG A 732 -1.89 -29.07 37.62
C ARG A 732 -2.78 -28.71 38.81
N THR A 733 -4.00 -29.23 38.87
CA THR A 733 -4.89 -29.02 40.03
C THR A 733 -4.36 -29.70 41.29
N GLU A 734 -3.83 -30.93 41.18
CA GLU A 734 -3.17 -31.62 42.31
C GLU A 734 -1.94 -30.84 42.80
N GLU A 735 -1.12 -30.33 41.88
CA GLU A 735 0.10 -29.58 42.20
C GLU A 735 -0.17 -28.23 42.88
N LEU A 736 -1.30 -27.56 42.60
CA LEU A 736 -1.68 -26.32 43.29
C LEU A 736 -1.91 -26.51 44.80
N LEU A 737 -2.43 -27.67 45.20
CA LEU A 737 -2.57 -28.02 46.62
C LEU A 737 -1.20 -28.11 47.29
N GLN A 738 -0.21 -28.67 46.59
CA GLN A 738 1.16 -28.76 47.07
C GLN A 738 1.85 -27.38 47.12
N ALA A 739 1.65 -26.53 46.11
CA ALA A 739 2.17 -25.16 46.09
C ALA A 739 1.69 -24.35 47.31
N ARG A 740 0.40 -24.47 47.65
CA ARG A 740 -0.16 -23.85 48.86
C ARG A 740 0.50 -24.35 50.15
N ALA A 741 0.83 -25.64 50.22
CA ALA A 741 1.58 -26.20 51.35
C ALA A 741 3.03 -25.65 51.40
N ASN A 742 3.68 -25.44 50.25
CA ASN A 742 5.04 -24.91 50.17
C ASN A 742 5.17 -23.45 50.64
N LEU A 743 4.10 -22.66 50.52
CA LEU A 743 4.02 -21.29 51.05
C LEU A 743 3.82 -21.22 52.56
N THR A 744 3.48 -22.34 53.22
CA THR A 744 3.29 -22.36 54.67
C THR A 744 4.65 -22.14 55.37
N PRO A 745 4.78 -21.13 56.26
CA PRO A 745 6.04 -20.81 56.93
C PRO A 745 6.64 -22.03 57.62
N LYS A 746 7.97 -22.13 57.64
CA LYS A 746 8.69 -23.31 58.16
C LYS A 746 8.29 -23.67 59.60
N VAL A 747 8.09 -22.67 60.45
CA VAL A 747 7.62 -22.84 61.85
C VAL A 747 6.24 -23.50 61.92
N MET A 748 5.31 -23.14 61.02
CA MET A 748 3.98 -23.73 60.97
C MET A 748 4.00 -25.15 60.39
N ARG A 749 4.91 -25.45 59.45
CA ARG A 749 5.16 -26.82 58.98
C ARG A 749 5.70 -27.71 60.09
N GLU A 750 6.64 -27.22 60.89
CA GLU A 750 7.21 -27.93 62.04
C GLU A 750 6.18 -28.15 63.16
N ILE A 751 5.33 -27.16 63.47
CA ILE A 751 4.23 -27.30 64.42
C ILE A 751 3.20 -28.31 63.94
N ARG A 752 2.79 -28.25 62.66
CA ARG A 752 1.83 -29.22 62.09
C ARG A 752 2.40 -30.64 62.08
N GLY A 753 3.70 -30.80 61.78
CA GLY A 753 4.41 -32.08 61.90
C GLY A 753 4.44 -32.61 63.33
N ARG A 754 4.73 -31.75 64.32
CA ARG A 754 4.70 -32.11 65.75
C ARG A 754 3.29 -32.47 66.24
N ILE A 755 2.26 -31.76 65.78
CA ILE A 755 0.86 -32.08 66.10
C ILE A 755 0.47 -33.43 65.50
N HIS A 756 0.82 -33.69 64.25
CA HIS A 756 0.53 -34.98 63.61
C HIS A 756 1.26 -36.15 64.30
N GLN A 757 2.53 -35.94 64.68
CA GLN A 757 3.31 -36.92 65.45
C GLN A 757 2.70 -37.16 66.84
N PHE A 758 2.22 -36.10 67.51
CA PHE A 758 1.49 -36.23 68.78
C PHE A 758 0.19 -37.02 68.64
N PHE A 759 -0.59 -36.80 67.57
CA PHE A 759 -1.81 -37.59 67.32
C PHE A 759 -1.52 -39.07 67.02
N GLN A 760 -0.48 -39.38 66.24
CA GLN A 760 -0.06 -40.76 66.01
C GLN A 760 0.44 -41.43 67.31
N GLU A 761 1.12 -40.69 68.20
CA GLU A 761 1.53 -41.19 69.51
C GLU A 761 0.34 -41.42 70.46
N VAL A 762 -0.72 -40.60 70.36
CA VAL A 762 -1.96 -40.78 71.14
C VAL A 762 -2.75 -41.99 70.62
N GLU A 763 -2.89 -42.18 69.31
CA GLU A 763 -3.51 -43.38 68.73
C GLU A 763 -2.74 -44.66 69.06
N ALA A 764 -1.41 -44.63 68.99
CA ALA A 764 -0.56 -45.77 69.37
C ALA A 764 -0.65 -46.11 70.88
N ARG A 765 -0.92 -45.11 71.74
CA ARG A 765 -1.18 -45.33 73.17
C ARG A 765 -2.59 -45.85 73.45
N GLN A 766 -3.58 -45.49 72.65
CA GLN A 766 -4.93 -46.04 72.75
C GLN A 766 -5.01 -47.50 72.27
N SER A 767 -4.16 -47.92 71.31
CA SER A 767 -4.11 -49.32 70.85
C SER A 767 -3.37 -50.29 71.79
N LEU A 768 -2.78 -49.79 72.89
CA LEU A 768 -2.05 -50.58 73.90
C LEU A 768 -2.82 -50.72 75.23
N ALA A 769 -4.04 -50.18 75.34
CA ALA A 769 -4.91 -50.37 76.50
C ALA A 769 -5.78 -51.63 76.31
N ASP A 770 -5.48 -52.67 77.09
CA ASP A 770 -6.11 -53.99 77.13
C ASP A 770 -7.61 -53.92 77.55
N PRO A 771 -8.54 -54.58 76.85
CA PRO A 771 -9.95 -54.63 77.23
C PRO A 771 -10.20 -55.79 78.22
N LEU A 772 -9.98 -55.52 79.51
CA LEU A 772 -10.43 -56.40 80.59
C LEU A 772 -11.27 -55.59 81.57
N LEU A 773 -12.59 -55.60 81.37
CA LEU A 773 -13.64 -55.78 82.40
C LEU A 773 -15.01 -55.40 81.84
N TRP A 774 -16.02 -56.12 82.34
CA TRP A 774 -17.48 -55.98 82.15
C TRP A 774 -18.14 -56.93 81.15
N ASN A 775 -18.15 -58.21 81.52
CA ASN A 775 -19.35 -59.04 81.38
C ASN A 775 -20.28 -58.79 82.57
N THR A 776 -21.54 -58.46 82.31
CA THR A 776 -22.70 -58.99 83.04
C THR A 776 -23.97 -58.66 82.25
N GLU A 777 -24.60 -59.69 81.70
CA GLU A 777 -26.00 -59.68 81.28
C GLU A 777 -26.92 -59.50 82.51
N PRO A 778 -28.22 -59.20 82.30
CA PRO A 778 -29.15 -60.32 82.16
C PRO A 778 -30.25 -60.15 81.09
N GLU A 779 -30.77 -61.32 80.73
CA GLU A 779 -31.97 -61.68 79.97
C GLU A 779 -33.22 -60.81 80.23
N MET A 780 -34.05 -60.58 79.20
CA MET A 780 -35.43 -61.13 79.11
C MET A 780 -36.23 -60.58 77.91
N THR A 781 -36.63 -61.52 77.04
CA THR A 781 -37.93 -61.75 76.36
C THR A 781 -38.61 -60.72 75.44
N ASP A 782 -39.01 -61.28 74.29
CA ASP A 782 -40.02 -60.84 73.31
C ASP A 782 -41.33 -60.32 73.91
N GLU A 783 -41.93 -59.30 73.28
CA GLU A 783 -43.16 -59.43 72.46
C GLU A 783 -43.79 -58.06 72.15
N ASN A 784 -44.15 -57.87 70.87
CA ASN A 784 -45.32 -57.17 70.31
C ASN A 784 -45.82 -55.84 70.92
N ILE A 785 -45.95 -54.83 70.05
CA ILE A 785 -47.24 -54.25 69.59
C ILE A 785 -46.95 -53.05 68.65
N THR A 786 -47.58 -53.07 67.47
CA THR A 786 -47.64 -52.01 66.45
C THR A 786 -48.79 -51.00 66.76
N PRO A 787 -49.23 -50.12 65.83
CA PRO A 787 -48.79 -48.74 65.68
C PRO A 787 -49.95 -47.70 65.71
N VAL A 788 -49.77 -46.44 66.14
CA VAL A 788 -50.75 -45.38 65.83
C VAL A 788 -50.11 -43.99 65.70
N HIS A 789 -50.21 -43.48 64.46
CA HIS A 789 -50.48 -42.12 63.97
C HIS A 789 -50.10 -40.82 64.71
N SER A 790 -49.71 -39.87 63.84
CA SER A 790 -49.95 -38.41 63.86
C SER A 790 -49.03 -37.58 64.78
N GLN A 791 -48.49 -36.42 64.40
CA GLN A 791 -48.80 -35.50 63.32
C GLN A 791 -47.59 -34.54 63.14
N SER A 792 -47.39 -34.08 61.90
CA SER A 792 -46.73 -32.83 61.50
C SER A 792 -46.99 -31.66 62.47
N GLY A 793 -46.14 -30.66 62.68
CA GLY A 793 -45.03 -30.13 61.89
C GLY A 793 -45.11 -28.60 61.93
N THR A 794 -44.02 -27.92 62.32
CA THR A 794 -43.63 -26.49 62.16
C THR A 794 -42.43 -26.29 63.10
N GLY A 795 -41.29 -25.70 62.77
CA GLY A 795 -40.82 -25.00 61.59
C GLY A 795 -39.39 -24.48 61.82
N LEU A 796 -38.87 -23.83 60.77
CA LEU A 796 -37.58 -23.16 60.60
C LEU A 796 -36.33 -24.05 60.50
#